data_AF-A0A1Y5KCD0-F1
#
_entry.id   AF-A0A1Y5KCD0-F1
#
_cell.length_a   1.000
_cell.length_b   1.000
_cell.length_c   1.000
_cell.angle_alpha   90.00
_cell.angle_beta   90.00
_cell.angle_gamma   90.00
#
_symmetry.space_group_name_H-M   'P 1'
#
loop_
_entity.id
_entity.type
_entity.pdbx_description
1 polymer ?
#
loop_
_entity_poly.entity_id
_entity_poly.type
_entity_poly.pdbx_seq_one_letter_code
_entity_poly.pdbx_strand_id
1 'polypeptide(L)'
;MKAKTLGIVIGLLFVLGAATAAAAPLENSFESGKAGQEYGLEDWEKADWTAPWLLGNDRSIVDDEVSHSGFKSLKVLYPAGKIGPTDSGYQAPFEFQPADEYYLSYWVRFDENFSWGTTQFGGKLGIGLAGGVGTSCSGGQICTGENGFSSRLIWRKDGQAAVYIYSMGNSGYGAEADLTYYNGSPIYYPKGEWFNIVQRLKVNTVTNGEANPDGEIEIWYNGFSVTKVTGLRFVTNTDKVDKAYFSSFYGGATESYAPAHDSYVWYDDVKISALRSDMCELDEGGCDYKDPMKDYRIATVGVLASGVDGINVAENTIDNDFVTRWSAEGEQWIQYDLGASKELSQISIAFYQSAIRSTIFQIEGSDDGETWSTLFDGQSSSRFTELEPFALENAKARFIRISGSGNTINRWNSITEVVIYGTEKNGEVDPGTGEPGGEGPGNGDPGTGTPGGGDDGPGNGDPGTGTPGSGSGSGNGDPGTGTSDDEPEPVSDEPESESLDERTKDVLEAISGHWAKAELTRAAELKIWNAADAGPSFNPNQPISRADLVQLLVRALGLETSSDSAPFADLNSLGKAQKSAIAAAVQAGIITGYEDGSFRPQGEVTRAQLAVMLARALKLSAGAAPSAPLFADDKTLPAWARDSVYALNQQGVLKGRGGNEFKPAGTTTFAEALVALLRAVDLSIERK
;
A
#
# COMPACT_ATOMS: atom_id res chain seq x y z
N MET A 1 64.53 -11.03 -27.99
CA MET A 1 63.71 -12.08 -28.60
C MET A 1 63.15 -12.96 -27.50
N LYS A 2 61.88 -12.79 -27.13
CA LYS A 2 61.15 -13.76 -26.30
C LYS A 2 59.75 -13.94 -26.88
N ALA A 3 59.32 -15.19 -26.85
CA ALA A 3 58.32 -15.79 -27.71
C ALA A 3 56.89 -15.34 -27.40
N LYS A 4 56.06 -15.38 -28.44
CA LYS A 4 54.60 -15.26 -28.42
C LYS A 4 53.98 -16.46 -27.70
N THR A 5 52.96 -16.21 -26.88
CA THR A 5 51.84 -17.16 -26.70
C THR A 5 50.56 -16.36 -26.56
N LEU A 6 49.53 -16.90 -27.22
CA LEU A 6 48.23 -16.39 -27.58
C LEU A 6 47.29 -16.37 -26.35
N GLY A 7 46.63 -15.25 -26.08
CA GLY A 7 45.51 -15.15 -25.14
C GLY A 7 44.24 -14.80 -25.90
N ILE A 8 43.31 -15.74 -25.95
CA ILE A 8 41.98 -15.63 -26.57
C ILE A 8 41.15 -14.65 -25.73
N VAL A 9 40.74 -13.53 -26.32
CA VAL A 9 39.70 -12.65 -25.75
C VAL A 9 38.36 -13.17 -26.28
N ILE A 10 37.62 -13.87 -25.43
CA ILE A 10 36.21 -14.18 -25.65
C ILE A 10 35.46 -12.86 -25.52
N GLY A 11 34.98 -12.32 -26.64
CA GLY A 11 34.01 -11.23 -26.61
C GLY A 11 32.68 -11.74 -26.09
N LEU A 12 32.37 -11.45 -24.82
CA LEU A 12 30.99 -11.44 -24.36
C LEU A 12 30.34 -10.18 -24.94
N LEU A 13 29.60 -10.36 -26.04
CA LEU A 13 28.62 -9.40 -26.50
C LEU A 13 27.47 -9.42 -25.48
N PHE A 14 27.48 -8.52 -24.50
CA PHE A 14 26.28 -8.23 -23.72
C PHE A 14 25.31 -7.47 -24.64
N VAL A 15 24.29 -8.16 -25.12
CA VAL A 15 23.08 -7.53 -25.64
C VAL A 15 22.39 -6.91 -24.42
N LEU A 16 22.67 -5.62 -24.18
CA LEU A 16 21.91 -4.81 -23.24
C LEU A 16 20.49 -4.68 -23.80
N GLY A 17 19.56 -5.43 -23.22
CA GLY A 17 18.15 -5.11 -23.31
C GLY A 17 17.94 -3.74 -22.68
N ALA A 18 17.42 -2.80 -23.46
CA ALA A 18 16.98 -1.52 -22.94
C ALA A 18 15.87 -1.79 -21.92
N ALA A 19 16.12 -1.50 -20.65
CA ALA A 19 15.05 -1.38 -19.67
C ALA A 19 14.20 -0.17 -20.10
N THR A 20 13.02 -0.44 -20.66
CA THR A 20 12.01 0.57 -20.92
C THR A 20 11.60 1.20 -19.60
N ALA A 21 11.77 2.52 -19.45
CA ALA A 21 11.14 3.25 -18.36
C ALA A 21 9.64 2.92 -18.38
N ALA A 22 9.03 2.66 -17.21
CA ALA A 22 7.58 2.51 -17.12
C ALA A 22 6.93 3.75 -17.74
N ALA A 23 5.93 3.56 -18.61
CA ALA A 23 5.22 4.66 -19.21
C ALA A 23 4.57 5.51 -18.10
N ALA A 24 4.61 6.83 -18.25
CA ALA A 24 3.87 7.73 -17.37
C ALA A 24 2.37 7.36 -17.37
N PRO A 25 1.64 7.62 -16.26
CA PRO A 25 0.21 7.39 -16.23
C PRO A 25 -0.48 8.17 -17.35
N LEU A 26 -1.49 7.56 -17.99
CA LEU A 26 -2.40 8.30 -18.86
C LEU A 26 -3.58 8.78 -18.03
N GLU A 27 -3.93 10.04 -18.18
CA GLU A 27 -4.97 10.71 -17.39
C GLU A 27 -5.94 11.46 -18.30
N ASN A 28 -7.21 11.51 -17.93
CA ASN A 28 -8.18 12.37 -18.57
C ASN A 28 -9.28 12.79 -17.56
N SER A 29 -9.25 14.06 -17.16
CA SER A 29 -10.27 14.72 -16.34
C SER A 29 -11.30 15.49 -17.17
N PHE A 30 -11.24 15.42 -18.50
CA PHE A 30 -12.14 16.10 -19.44
C PHE A 30 -12.11 17.64 -19.41
N GLU A 31 -11.26 18.25 -18.59
CA GLU A 31 -11.13 19.71 -18.43
C GLU A 31 -10.71 20.45 -19.71
N SER A 32 -9.97 19.78 -20.59
CA SER A 32 -9.58 20.32 -21.90
C SER A 32 -10.75 20.38 -22.89
N GLY A 33 -11.81 19.60 -22.63
CA GLY A 33 -13.01 19.52 -23.45
C GLY A 33 -13.83 20.81 -23.43
N LYS A 34 -14.58 21.05 -24.51
CA LYS A 34 -15.49 22.20 -24.58
C LYS A 34 -16.88 21.79 -24.11
N ALA A 35 -17.37 22.44 -23.06
CA ALA A 35 -18.70 22.18 -22.51
C ALA A 35 -19.80 22.22 -23.58
N GLY A 36 -20.75 21.28 -23.48
CA GLY A 36 -21.86 21.10 -24.40
C GLY A 36 -21.45 20.63 -25.81
N GLN A 37 -20.23 20.12 -25.99
CA GLN A 37 -19.77 19.50 -27.24
C GLN A 37 -19.53 18.01 -27.05
N GLU A 38 -19.61 17.26 -28.15
CA GLU A 38 -19.20 15.87 -28.22
C GLU A 38 -17.72 15.74 -27.83
N TYR A 39 -17.36 14.69 -27.09
CA TYR A 39 -15.99 14.37 -26.72
C TYR A 39 -15.51 13.17 -27.54
N GLY A 40 -14.90 13.45 -28.68
CA GLY A 40 -14.56 12.42 -29.67
C GLY A 40 -13.10 11.99 -29.66
N LEU A 41 -12.74 11.13 -30.62
CA LEU A 41 -11.37 10.60 -30.74
C LEU A 41 -10.31 11.72 -30.81
N GLU A 42 -10.61 12.83 -31.48
CA GLU A 42 -9.69 13.98 -31.54
C GLU A 42 -9.49 14.66 -30.18
N ASP A 43 -10.48 14.62 -29.28
CA ASP A 43 -10.35 15.19 -27.94
C ASP A 43 -9.64 14.23 -26.99
N TRP A 44 -9.90 12.92 -27.12
CA TRP A 44 -9.11 11.89 -26.46
C TRP A 44 -7.64 11.93 -26.87
N GLU A 45 -7.34 12.11 -28.17
CA GLU A 45 -5.97 12.18 -28.67
C GLU A 45 -5.22 13.39 -28.11
N LYS A 46 -5.90 14.53 -27.86
CA LYS A 46 -5.30 15.69 -27.16
C LYS A 46 -4.96 15.41 -25.70
N ALA A 47 -5.56 14.38 -25.11
CA ALA A 47 -5.24 13.88 -23.76
C ALA A 47 -4.28 12.67 -23.81
N ASP A 48 -3.64 12.40 -24.95
CA ASP A 48 -2.73 11.28 -25.19
C ASP A 48 -3.40 9.89 -25.14
N TRP A 49 -4.73 9.82 -25.30
CA TRP A 49 -5.49 8.57 -25.43
C TRP A 49 -5.80 8.27 -26.89
N THR A 50 -5.44 7.06 -27.35
CA THR A 50 -5.69 6.64 -28.72
C THR A 50 -6.56 5.40 -28.75
N ALA A 51 -7.59 5.39 -29.60
CA ALA A 51 -8.40 4.21 -29.89
C ALA A 51 -8.59 4.05 -31.40
N PRO A 52 -8.62 2.83 -31.94
CA PRO A 52 -8.81 2.58 -33.36
C PRO A 52 -10.21 2.91 -33.86
N TRP A 53 -11.19 3.00 -32.96
CA TRP A 53 -12.59 3.33 -33.26
C TRP A 53 -13.33 3.77 -31.99
N LEU A 54 -14.48 4.42 -32.20
CA LEU A 54 -15.37 4.91 -31.15
C LEU A 54 -16.82 4.78 -31.62
N LEU A 55 -17.70 4.26 -30.76
CA LEU A 55 -19.14 4.23 -30.93
C LEU A 55 -19.82 5.13 -29.88
N GLY A 56 -20.82 5.91 -30.32
CA GLY A 56 -21.61 6.78 -29.43
C GLY A 56 -21.05 8.18 -29.20
N ASN A 57 -20.27 8.71 -30.15
CA ASN A 57 -19.75 10.08 -30.11
C ASN A 57 -20.84 11.14 -29.87
N ASP A 58 -21.95 10.96 -30.58
CA ASP A 58 -23.16 11.78 -30.53
C ASP A 58 -23.91 11.69 -29.19
N ARG A 59 -23.47 10.78 -28.30
CA ARG A 59 -24.06 10.52 -26.98
C ARG A 59 -23.08 10.77 -25.83
N SER A 60 -21.86 11.21 -26.13
CA SER A 60 -20.83 11.50 -25.14
C SER A 60 -20.46 12.98 -25.21
N ILE A 61 -20.95 13.76 -24.25
CA ILE A 61 -20.76 15.22 -24.23
C ILE A 61 -19.96 15.64 -23.00
N VAL A 62 -19.20 16.72 -23.14
CA VAL A 62 -18.56 17.37 -21.99
C VAL A 62 -19.63 18.16 -21.23
N ASP A 63 -19.87 17.80 -19.97
CA ASP A 63 -20.81 18.45 -19.07
C ASP A 63 -20.04 19.34 -18.10
N ASP A 64 -20.52 20.56 -17.85
CA ASP A 64 -19.94 21.53 -16.89
C ASP A 64 -20.88 21.84 -15.72
N GLU A 65 -21.99 21.11 -15.59
CA GLU A 65 -22.92 21.20 -14.45
C GLU A 65 -22.68 20.11 -13.40
N VAL A 66 -22.15 18.96 -13.84
CA VAL A 66 -21.91 17.78 -12.99
C VAL A 66 -20.48 17.33 -13.22
N SER A 67 -19.61 17.50 -12.23
CA SER A 67 -18.25 16.97 -12.21
C SER A 67 -17.92 16.39 -10.83
N HIS A 68 -16.91 15.54 -10.76
CA HIS A 68 -16.37 15.03 -9.50
C HIS A 68 -15.29 15.99 -9.00
N SER A 69 -14.27 16.19 -9.83
CA SER A 69 -13.22 17.17 -9.61
C SER A 69 -13.35 18.30 -10.65
N GLY A 70 -12.54 19.35 -10.50
CA GLY A 70 -12.52 20.46 -11.46
C GLY A 70 -13.90 21.08 -11.72
N PHE A 71 -14.25 21.22 -12.98
CA PHE A 71 -15.48 21.84 -13.47
C PHE A 71 -16.17 21.05 -14.58
N LYS A 72 -15.55 20.01 -15.14
CA LYS A 72 -16.11 19.27 -16.27
C LYS A 72 -15.99 17.77 -16.09
N SER A 73 -16.91 17.04 -16.71
CA SER A 73 -16.83 15.59 -16.81
C SER A 73 -17.41 15.09 -18.14
N LEU A 74 -17.27 13.79 -18.41
CA LEU A 74 -17.88 13.16 -19.58
C LEU A 74 -19.26 12.61 -19.22
N LYS A 75 -20.31 13.19 -19.80
CA LYS A 75 -21.69 12.68 -19.72
C LYS A 75 -22.00 11.76 -20.88
N VAL A 76 -22.40 10.53 -20.57
CA VAL A 76 -22.81 9.51 -21.56
C VAL A 76 -24.32 9.29 -21.48
N LEU A 77 -25.00 9.41 -22.62
CA LEU A 77 -26.43 9.18 -22.79
C LEU A 77 -26.74 7.71 -23.14
N TYR A 78 -27.76 7.16 -22.48
CA TYR A 78 -28.37 5.88 -22.76
C TYR A 78 -29.83 6.11 -23.15
N PRO A 79 -30.17 6.12 -24.45
CA PRO A 79 -31.51 6.45 -24.89
C PRO A 79 -32.55 5.41 -24.48
N ALA A 80 -33.77 5.87 -24.17
CA ALA A 80 -34.91 5.03 -23.86
C ALA A 80 -35.14 3.95 -24.94
N GLY A 81 -35.35 2.71 -24.52
CA GLY A 81 -35.63 1.60 -25.44
C GLY A 81 -34.42 1.11 -26.27
N LYS A 82 -33.21 1.65 -26.07
CA LYS A 82 -32.00 1.27 -26.82
C LYS A 82 -31.06 0.39 -26.00
N ILE A 83 -30.40 -0.55 -26.69
CA ILE A 83 -29.43 -1.49 -26.12
C ILE A 83 -28.22 -1.62 -27.05
N GLY A 84 -27.15 -2.23 -26.52
CA GLY A 84 -25.93 -2.50 -27.27
C GLY A 84 -25.12 -1.23 -27.57
N PRO A 85 -23.83 -1.39 -27.90
CA PRO A 85 -22.91 -0.26 -28.02
C PRO A 85 -23.21 0.66 -29.21
N THR A 86 -23.91 0.19 -30.24
CA THR A 86 -24.26 0.99 -31.41
C THR A 86 -25.28 2.08 -31.09
N ASP A 87 -26.31 1.74 -30.31
CA ASP A 87 -27.48 2.60 -30.07
C ASP A 87 -27.59 3.10 -28.61
N SER A 88 -26.77 2.57 -27.70
CA SER A 88 -26.80 2.89 -26.27
C SER A 88 -25.41 3.17 -25.74
N GLY A 89 -25.25 4.27 -25.03
CA GLY A 89 -24.02 4.64 -24.35
C GLY A 89 -22.83 4.85 -25.31
N TYR A 90 -21.66 4.39 -24.89
CA TYR A 90 -20.37 4.72 -25.45
C TYR A 90 -19.42 3.52 -25.43
N GLN A 91 -18.61 3.36 -26.48
CA GLN A 91 -17.62 2.30 -26.54
C GLN A 91 -16.36 2.70 -27.34
N ALA A 92 -15.19 2.49 -26.75
CA ALA A 92 -13.89 2.70 -27.40
C ALA A 92 -12.80 1.85 -26.72
N PRO A 93 -11.96 1.10 -27.46
CA PRO A 93 -10.84 0.35 -26.90
C PRO A 93 -9.57 1.20 -26.95
N PHE A 94 -9.31 1.97 -25.89
CA PHE A 94 -8.10 2.79 -25.85
C PHE A 94 -6.87 1.93 -25.67
N GLU A 95 -5.86 2.14 -26.49
CA GLU A 95 -4.62 1.37 -26.52
C GLU A 95 -3.50 2.13 -25.81
N PHE A 96 -2.64 1.39 -25.10
CA PHE A 96 -1.46 1.92 -24.42
C PHE A 96 -0.31 0.92 -24.47
N GLN A 97 0.84 1.29 -23.88
CA GLN A 97 2.02 0.42 -23.89
C GLN A 97 1.74 -0.91 -23.17
N PRO A 98 2.00 -2.07 -23.79
CA PRO A 98 1.67 -3.34 -23.16
C PRO A 98 2.51 -3.62 -21.90
N ALA A 99 1.88 -4.07 -20.81
CA ALA A 99 2.56 -4.53 -19.59
C ALA A 99 1.85 -5.71 -18.93
N ASP A 100 2.57 -6.44 -18.08
CA ASP A 100 2.04 -7.60 -17.35
C ASP A 100 0.91 -7.23 -16.39
N GLU A 101 0.91 -6.00 -15.90
CA GLU A 101 0.01 -5.53 -14.86
C GLU A 101 -0.32 -4.06 -15.09
N TYR A 102 -1.59 -3.71 -14.90
CA TYR A 102 -2.08 -2.34 -14.93
C TYR A 102 -3.13 -2.10 -13.85
N TYR A 103 -3.20 -0.84 -13.43
CA TYR A 103 -4.21 -0.25 -12.58
C TYR A 103 -5.00 0.78 -13.39
N LEU A 104 -6.32 0.78 -13.25
CA LEU A 104 -7.25 1.70 -13.89
C LEU A 104 -8.15 2.30 -12.81
N SER A 105 -8.12 3.62 -12.63
CA SER A 105 -9.05 4.36 -11.77
C SER A 105 -9.98 5.23 -12.60
N TYR A 106 -11.24 5.37 -12.19
CA TYR A 106 -12.15 6.37 -12.71
C TYR A 106 -13.30 6.61 -11.73
N TRP A 107 -13.83 7.83 -11.76
CA TRP A 107 -15.03 8.22 -11.03
C TRP A 107 -16.27 8.07 -11.90
N VAL A 108 -17.36 7.65 -11.27
CA VAL A 108 -18.64 7.36 -11.93
C VAL A 108 -19.79 7.94 -11.12
N ARG A 109 -20.78 8.48 -11.82
CA ARG A 109 -22.07 8.87 -11.23
C ARG A 109 -23.21 8.47 -12.13
N PHE A 110 -24.18 7.73 -11.60
CA PHE A 110 -25.45 7.48 -12.28
C PHE A 110 -26.41 8.67 -12.07
N ASP A 111 -27.29 8.95 -13.03
CA ASP A 111 -28.34 9.95 -12.82
C ASP A 111 -29.31 9.55 -11.70
N GLU A 112 -29.89 10.55 -11.04
CA GLU A 112 -30.82 10.34 -9.92
C GLU A 112 -32.02 9.46 -10.32
N ASN A 113 -32.42 9.54 -11.59
CA ASN A 113 -33.52 8.79 -12.15
C ASN A 113 -33.06 7.58 -12.97
N PHE A 114 -31.81 7.13 -12.88
CA PHE A 114 -31.26 6.09 -13.76
C PHE A 114 -32.14 4.84 -13.83
N SER A 115 -32.43 4.36 -15.03
CA SER A 115 -33.25 3.17 -15.22
C SER A 115 -32.39 1.91 -15.12
N TRP A 116 -32.54 1.03 -14.13
CA TRP A 116 -31.72 -0.21 -14.10
C TRP A 116 -32.06 -1.22 -15.22
N GLY A 117 -33.09 -0.95 -16.03
CA GLY A 117 -33.68 -1.84 -17.03
C GLY A 117 -35.19 -1.97 -16.81
N THR A 118 -35.90 -2.65 -17.71
CA THR A 118 -37.36 -2.86 -17.59
C THR A 118 -37.70 -4.22 -17.00
N THR A 119 -37.28 -5.30 -17.65
CA THR A 119 -37.68 -6.68 -17.29
C THR A 119 -36.49 -7.60 -17.11
N GLN A 120 -35.44 -7.41 -17.92
CA GLN A 120 -34.11 -7.91 -17.64
C GLN A 120 -33.24 -6.71 -17.25
N PHE A 121 -32.34 -6.89 -16.30
CA PHE A 121 -31.58 -5.80 -15.73
C PHE A 121 -30.11 -6.06 -15.97
N GLY A 122 -29.45 -5.11 -16.62
CA GLY A 122 -28.01 -5.09 -16.65
C GLY A 122 -27.41 -4.43 -17.88
N GLY A 123 -26.19 -3.96 -17.69
CA GLY A 123 -25.41 -3.29 -18.71
C GLY A 123 -23.95 -3.27 -18.34
N LYS A 124 -23.12 -2.86 -19.29
CA LYS A 124 -21.68 -2.72 -19.08
C LYS A 124 -21.46 -1.30 -18.57
N LEU A 125 -20.53 -1.14 -17.64
CA LEU A 125 -20.22 0.11 -16.98
C LEU A 125 -18.79 0.54 -17.26
N GLY A 126 -18.63 1.78 -17.71
CA GLY A 126 -17.36 2.48 -17.72
C GLY A 126 -16.25 1.78 -18.49
N ILE A 127 -15.07 1.75 -17.88
CA ILE A 127 -13.82 1.31 -18.49
C ILE A 127 -13.36 0.05 -17.78
N GLY A 128 -12.90 -0.93 -18.56
CA GLY A 128 -12.30 -2.16 -18.05
C GLY A 128 -11.00 -2.51 -18.74
N LEU A 129 -10.07 -3.13 -18.03
CA LEU A 129 -8.79 -3.57 -18.58
C LEU A 129 -8.96 -4.77 -19.52
N ALA A 130 -8.23 -4.73 -20.63
CA ALA A 130 -8.24 -5.76 -21.66
C ALA A 130 -6.84 -5.91 -22.27
N GLY A 131 -6.66 -7.00 -23.01
CA GLY A 131 -5.37 -7.34 -23.58
C GLY A 131 -5.46 -8.20 -24.83
N GLY A 132 -4.31 -8.31 -25.50
CA GLY A 132 -4.08 -9.18 -26.65
C GLY A 132 -4.64 -8.69 -27.98
N VAL A 133 -4.27 -9.39 -29.05
CA VAL A 133 -4.51 -8.93 -30.42
C VAL A 133 -6.00 -8.77 -30.77
N GLY A 134 -6.32 -7.73 -31.56
CA GLY A 134 -7.67 -7.49 -32.08
C GLY A 134 -8.61 -6.81 -31.09
N THR A 135 -9.89 -7.19 -31.09
CA THR A 135 -10.95 -6.55 -30.28
C THR A 135 -10.96 -6.97 -28.81
N SER A 136 -10.06 -7.89 -28.43
CA SER A 136 -10.14 -8.70 -27.21
C SER A 136 -11.43 -9.52 -27.13
N CYS A 137 -11.41 -10.59 -26.33
CA CYS A 137 -12.59 -11.42 -26.12
C CYS A 137 -13.78 -10.62 -25.57
N SER A 138 -14.93 -10.73 -26.23
CA SER A 138 -16.20 -10.22 -25.72
C SER A 138 -17.40 -10.93 -26.37
N GLY A 139 -18.62 -10.68 -25.89
CA GLY A 139 -19.83 -11.29 -26.45
C GLY A 139 -19.86 -12.81 -26.25
N GLY A 140 -20.25 -13.57 -27.27
CA GLY A 140 -20.26 -15.04 -27.21
C GLY A 140 -18.94 -15.71 -27.60
N GLN A 141 -17.84 -14.96 -27.65
CA GLN A 141 -16.52 -15.48 -28.04
C GLN A 141 -15.91 -16.34 -26.92
N ILE A 142 -15.32 -17.47 -27.32
CA ILE A 142 -14.51 -18.31 -26.43
C ILE A 142 -13.07 -17.78 -26.45
N CYS A 143 -12.47 -17.60 -25.28
CA CYS A 143 -11.06 -17.19 -25.17
C CYS A 143 -10.13 -18.40 -25.26
N THR A 144 -9.29 -18.42 -26.28
CA THR A 144 -8.36 -19.51 -26.57
C THR A 144 -7.00 -19.32 -25.92
N GLY A 145 -6.71 -18.11 -25.42
CA GLY A 145 -5.39 -17.69 -24.97
C GLY A 145 -4.57 -16.94 -26.03
N GLU A 146 -5.08 -16.83 -27.26
CA GLU A 146 -4.42 -16.17 -28.39
C GLU A 146 -5.27 -15.07 -29.05
N ASN A 147 -6.53 -14.94 -28.64
CA ASN A 147 -7.50 -13.99 -29.20
C ASN A 147 -7.89 -12.87 -28.21
N GLY A 148 -7.00 -12.60 -27.26
CA GLY A 148 -7.14 -11.56 -26.24
C GLY A 148 -8.08 -11.93 -25.09
N PHE A 149 -8.24 -10.98 -24.17
CA PHE A 149 -9.01 -11.11 -22.94
C PHE A 149 -9.60 -9.77 -22.51
N SER A 150 -10.66 -9.76 -21.70
CA SER A 150 -11.22 -8.52 -21.14
C SER A 150 -11.78 -8.72 -19.73
N SER A 151 -11.70 -7.67 -18.93
CA SER A 151 -12.30 -7.59 -17.61
C SER A 151 -13.05 -6.26 -17.50
N ARG A 152 -14.38 -6.31 -17.56
CA ARG A 152 -15.24 -5.12 -17.64
C ARG A 152 -16.21 -5.10 -16.47
N LEU A 153 -16.67 -3.94 -16.05
CA LEU A 153 -17.66 -3.83 -14.98
C LEU A 153 -19.07 -3.92 -15.56
N ILE A 154 -19.99 -4.45 -14.78
CA ILE A 154 -21.42 -4.50 -15.11
C ILE A 154 -22.26 -4.05 -13.92
N TRP A 155 -23.47 -3.57 -14.22
CA TRP A 155 -24.57 -3.55 -13.25
C TRP A 155 -25.58 -4.64 -13.59
N ARG A 156 -26.36 -5.07 -12.60
CA ARG A 156 -27.52 -5.95 -12.75
C ARG A 156 -28.77 -5.32 -12.13
N LYS A 157 -29.69 -6.17 -11.68
CA LYS A 157 -30.93 -5.75 -11.03
C LYS A 157 -30.63 -4.84 -9.85
N ASP A 158 -31.40 -3.75 -9.77
CA ASP A 158 -31.32 -2.75 -8.71
C ASP A 158 -29.94 -2.05 -8.58
N GLY A 159 -29.07 -2.21 -9.57
CA GLY A 159 -27.72 -1.63 -9.57
C GLY A 159 -26.64 -2.54 -8.98
N GLN A 160 -26.93 -3.83 -8.76
CA GLN A 160 -25.95 -4.76 -8.19
C GLN A 160 -24.69 -4.81 -9.06
N ALA A 161 -23.54 -4.62 -8.43
CA ALA A 161 -22.24 -4.50 -9.07
C ALA A 161 -21.57 -5.86 -9.26
N ALA A 162 -20.94 -6.07 -10.41
CA ALA A 162 -20.11 -7.25 -10.66
C ALA A 162 -19.01 -6.94 -11.70
N VAL A 163 -17.93 -7.73 -11.66
CA VAL A 163 -16.92 -7.77 -12.71
C VAL A 163 -17.22 -8.91 -13.68
N TYR A 164 -17.02 -8.64 -14.97
CA TYR A 164 -17.36 -9.48 -16.10
C TYR A 164 -16.11 -9.85 -16.90
N ILE A 165 -15.73 -11.13 -16.82
CA ILE A 165 -14.39 -11.62 -17.11
C ILE A 165 -14.41 -12.55 -18.32
N TYR A 166 -13.56 -12.26 -19.29
CA TYR A 166 -13.26 -13.13 -20.42
C TYR A 166 -11.83 -13.63 -20.29
N SER A 167 -11.71 -14.87 -19.84
CA SER A 167 -10.46 -15.62 -19.69
C SER A 167 -10.62 -17.02 -20.30
N MET A 168 -9.52 -17.73 -20.48
CA MET A 168 -9.54 -19.14 -20.90
C MET A 168 -10.34 -19.98 -19.90
N GLY A 169 -11.01 -21.02 -20.40
CA GLY A 169 -11.83 -21.93 -19.60
C GLY A 169 -13.28 -21.47 -19.40
N ASN A 170 -13.61 -20.21 -19.74
CA ASN A 170 -14.99 -19.74 -19.76
C ASN A 170 -15.72 -20.33 -20.98
N SER A 171 -16.92 -20.88 -20.76
CA SER A 171 -17.76 -21.40 -21.85
C SER A 171 -18.87 -20.41 -22.20
N GLY A 172 -18.88 -19.92 -23.45
CA GLY A 172 -19.89 -18.98 -23.95
C GLY A 172 -19.64 -17.53 -23.55
N TYR A 173 -20.53 -16.96 -22.74
CA TYR A 173 -20.44 -15.60 -22.22
C TYR A 173 -19.40 -15.52 -21.09
N GLY A 174 -18.92 -14.32 -20.77
CA GLY A 174 -17.91 -14.11 -19.71
C GLY A 174 -18.36 -14.67 -18.35
N ALA A 175 -17.39 -15.00 -17.51
CA ALA A 175 -17.65 -15.30 -16.10
C ALA A 175 -17.99 -14.01 -15.35
N GLU A 176 -18.76 -14.11 -14.28
CA GLU A 176 -19.10 -12.95 -13.45
C GLU A 176 -18.66 -13.22 -12.02
N ALA A 177 -18.10 -12.21 -11.37
CA ALA A 177 -17.82 -12.22 -9.93
C ALA A 177 -18.49 -11.00 -9.30
N ASP A 178 -19.29 -11.23 -8.27
CA ASP A 178 -20.03 -10.18 -7.60
C ASP A 178 -19.08 -9.25 -6.83
N LEU A 179 -19.35 -7.95 -6.88
CA LEU A 179 -18.72 -7.00 -5.98
C LEU A 179 -19.43 -7.08 -4.64
N THR A 180 -18.70 -7.51 -3.63
CA THR A 180 -19.22 -7.69 -2.27
C THR A 180 -18.31 -6.98 -1.30
N TYR A 181 -18.89 -6.30 -0.32
CA TYR A 181 -18.14 -6.02 0.89
C TYR A 181 -17.72 -7.34 1.54
N TYR A 182 -16.68 -7.33 2.37
CA TYR A 182 -16.11 -8.55 2.94
C TYR A 182 -17.06 -9.34 3.83
N ASN A 183 -18.12 -8.70 4.33
CA ASN A 183 -19.22 -9.36 5.03
C ASN A 183 -20.16 -10.17 4.10
N GLY A 184 -19.81 -10.29 2.81
CA GLY A 184 -20.60 -10.96 1.77
C GLY A 184 -21.78 -10.12 1.25
N SER A 185 -22.00 -8.91 1.76
CA SER A 185 -23.10 -8.06 1.32
C SER A 185 -22.83 -7.55 -0.10
N PRO A 186 -23.79 -7.69 -1.02
CA PRO A 186 -23.63 -7.19 -2.38
C PRO A 186 -23.55 -5.67 -2.42
N ILE A 187 -22.68 -5.17 -3.29
CA ILE A 187 -22.58 -3.74 -3.59
C ILE A 187 -23.60 -3.38 -4.65
N TYR A 188 -24.30 -2.26 -4.42
CA TYR A 188 -25.20 -1.65 -5.39
C TYR A 188 -24.69 -0.25 -5.69
N TYR A 189 -24.54 0.07 -6.97
CA TYR A 189 -24.11 1.41 -7.36
C TYR A 189 -25.18 2.44 -6.98
N PRO A 190 -24.80 3.56 -6.33
CA PRO A 190 -25.74 4.59 -5.95
C PRO A 190 -26.18 5.40 -7.18
N LYS A 191 -27.42 5.92 -7.12
CA LYS A 191 -27.90 6.95 -8.04
C LYS A 191 -27.62 8.32 -7.46
N GLY A 192 -27.25 9.26 -8.30
CA GLY A 192 -27.09 10.65 -7.90
C GLY A 192 -25.80 10.97 -7.12
N GLU A 193 -24.97 9.97 -6.85
CA GLU A 193 -23.74 10.10 -6.07
C GLU A 193 -22.53 9.64 -6.89
N TRP A 194 -21.40 10.31 -6.67
CA TRP A 194 -20.12 9.90 -7.23
C TRP A 194 -19.53 8.75 -6.41
N PHE A 195 -18.98 7.77 -7.10
CA PHE A 195 -18.17 6.71 -6.51
C PHE A 195 -16.96 6.43 -7.41
N ASN A 196 -15.91 5.89 -6.82
CA ASN A 196 -14.68 5.52 -7.49
C ASN A 196 -14.61 4.00 -7.71
N ILE A 197 -14.09 3.62 -8.87
CA ILE A 197 -13.66 2.25 -9.17
C ILE A 197 -12.16 2.28 -9.45
N VAL A 198 -11.42 1.43 -8.76
CA VAL A 198 -10.08 1.04 -9.19
C VAL A 198 -10.11 -0.43 -9.59
N GLN A 199 -9.50 -0.75 -10.72
CA GLN A 199 -9.31 -2.12 -11.19
C GLN A 199 -7.83 -2.38 -11.39
N ARG A 200 -7.35 -3.49 -10.83
CA ARG A 200 -6.06 -4.10 -11.15
C ARG A 200 -6.30 -5.33 -12.00
N LEU A 201 -5.52 -5.49 -13.07
CA LEU A 201 -5.48 -6.73 -13.85
C LEU A 201 -4.01 -7.12 -14.05
N LYS A 202 -3.67 -8.33 -13.61
CA LYS A 202 -2.39 -8.97 -13.85
C LYS A 202 -2.56 -10.17 -14.78
N VAL A 203 -1.89 -10.13 -15.92
CA VAL A 203 -1.90 -11.25 -16.88
C VAL A 203 -1.11 -12.44 -16.32
N ASN A 204 -1.52 -13.66 -16.66
CA ASN A 204 -0.82 -14.85 -16.20
C ASN A 204 0.56 -15.00 -16.86
N THR A 205 1.46 -15.71 -16.19
CA THR A 205 2.72 -16.16 -16.79
C THR A 205 2.50 -17.35 -17.72
N VAL A 206 3.44 -17.57 -18.64
CA VAL A 206 3.40 -18.66 -19.61
C VAL A 206 4.70 -19.45 -19.53
N THR A 207 4.59 -20.77 -19.33
CA THR A 207 5.74 -21.69 -19.28
C THR A 207 5.60 -22.71 -20.39
N ASN A 208 6.56 -22.77 -21.32
CA ASN A 208 6.54 -23.72 -22.46
C ASN A 208 5.26 -23.66 -23.31
N GLY A 209 4.63 -22.49 -23.42
CA GLY A 209 3.37 -22.29 -24.16
C GLY A 209 2.11 -22.67 -23.37
N GLU A 210 2.25 -23.07 -22.10
CA GLU A 210 1.12 -23.33 -21.22
C GLU A 210 0.84 -22.14 -20.31
N ALA A 211 -0.44 -21.78 -20.18
CA ALA A 211 -0.91 -20.71 -19.31
C ALA A 211 -0.89 -21.16 -17.84
N ASN A 212 -0.10 -20.49 -17.01
CA ASN A 212 -0.09 -20.72 -15.57
C ASN A 212 -1.34 -20.09 -14.91
N PRO A 213 -1.88 -20.67 -13.82
CA PRO A 213 -3.03 -20.11 -13.09
C PRO A 213 -2.61 -19.02 -12.10
N ASP A 214 -1.90 -18.00 -12.56
CA ASP A 214 -1.38 -16.92 -11.71
C ASP A 214 -1.79 -15.52 -12.20
N GLY A 215 -2.77 -15.46 -13.11
CA GLY A 215 -3.47 -14.24 -13.49
C GLY A 215 -4.48 -13.84 -12.41
N GLU A 216 -4.64 -12.53 -12.24
CA GLU A 216 -5.44 -11.94 -11.18
C GLU A 216 -6.25 -10.73 -11.67
N ILE A 217 -7.45 -10.56 -11.12
CA ILE A 217 -8.20 -9.32 -11.17
C ILE A 217 -8.53 -8.91 -9.74
N GLU A 218 -8.36 -7.64 -9.42
CA GLU A 218 -8.82 -7.07 -8.16
C GLU A 218 -9.56 -5.76 -8.42
N ILE A 219 -10.67 -5.56 -7.72
CA ILE A 219 -11.51 -4.37 -7.83
C ILE A 219 -11.59 -3.70 -6.48
N TRP A 220 -11.36 -2.40 -6.45
CA TRP A 220 -11.65 -1.53 -5.33
C TRP A 220 -12.84 -0.63 -5.66
N TYR A 221 -13.73 -0.46 -4.68
CA TYR A 221 -14.86 0.45 -4.70
C TYR A 221 -14.68 1.49 -3.60
N ASN A 222 -14.54 2.76 -3.97
CA ASN A 222 -14.20 3.86 -3.04
C ASN A 222 -12.95 3.58 -2.18
N GLY A 223 -11.93 2.94 -2.76
CA GLY A 223 -10.68 2.60 -2.08
C GLY A 223 -10.70 1.28 -1.29
N PHE A 224 -11.85 0.59 -1.19
CA PHE A 224 -11.96 -0.72 -0.52
C PHE A 224 -11.87 -1.82 -1.54
N SER A 225 -10.98 -2.78 -1.37
CA SER A 225 -11.01 -3.99 -2.20
C SER A 225 -12.36 -4.69 -1.96
N VAL A 226 -13.02 -5.15 -3.01
CA VAL A 226 -14.40 -5.70 -2.92
C VAL A 226 -14.56 -6.95 -3.77
N THR A 227 -13.55 -7.27 -4.56
CA THR A 227 -13.48 -8.51 -5.35
C THR A 227 -12.04 -8.79 -5.71
N LYS A 228 -11.58 -10.01 -5.43
CA LYS A 228 -10.31 -10.53 -5.94
C LYS A 228 -10.53 -11.89 -6.57
N VAL A 229 -10.20 -12.01 -7.86
CA VAL A 229 -10.32 -13.25 -8.63
C VAL A 229 -8.92 -13.71 -8.99
N THR A 230 -8.50 -14.82 -8.41
CA THR A 230 -7.17 -15.43 -8.62
C THR A 230 -7.27 -16.71 -9.45
N GLY A 231 -6.14 -17.25 -9.87
CA GLY A 231 -6.12 -18.54 -10.59
C GLY A 231 -6.51 -18.43 -12.07
N LEU A 232 -6.58 -17.21 -12.60
CA LEU A 232 -7.03 -16.95 -13.96
C LEU A 232 -5.94 -17.32 -14.98
N ARG A 233 -6.40 -17.77 -16.15
CA ARG A 233 -5.57 -18.00 -17.34
C ARG A 233 -6.12 -17.14 -18.46
N PHE A 234 -5.41 -16.08 -18.82
CA PHE A 234 -5.78 -15.16 -19.89
C PHE A 234 -5.15 -15.54 -21.22
N VAL A 235 -3.86 -15.87 -21.23
CA VAL A 235 -3.06 -16.02 -22.45
C VAL A 235 -2.14 -17.24 -22.41
N THR A 236 -1.89 -17.83 -23.58
CA THR A 236 -0.86 -18.87 -23.82
C THR A 236 0.32 -18.33 -24.62
N ASN A 237 0.24 -17.07 -25.05
CA ASN A 237 1.24 -16.37 -25.85
C ASN A 237 1.88 -15.23 -25.03
N THR A 238 2.54 -14.29 -25.70
CA THR A 238 3.21 -13.15 -25.06
C THR A 238 2.31 -11.92 -24.89
N ASP A 239 1.01 -12.03 -25.17
CA ASP A 239 0.08 -10.90 -25.04
C ASP A 239 0.04 -10.40 -23.59
N LYS A 240 -0.18 -9.09 -23.47
CA LYS A 240 -0.15 -8.34 -22.21
C LYS A 240 -1.42 -7.52 -22.05
N VAL A 241 -1.56 -6.84 -20.93
CA VAL A 241 -2.58 -5.80 -20.77
C VAL A 241 -2.16 -4.61 -21.60
N ASP A 242 -2.98 -4.21 -22.57
CA ASP A 242 -2.65 -3.17 -23.54
C ASP A 242 -3.84 -2.28 -23.90
N LYS A 243 -5.01 -2.52 -23.28
CA LYS A 243 -6.26 -1.79 -23.56
C LYS A 243 -7.02 -1.38 -22.31
N ALA A 244 -7.56 -0.17 -22.36
CA ALA A 244 -8.55 0.37 -21.45
C ALA A 244 -9.86 0.44 -22.25
N TYR A 245 -10.66 -0.62 -22.11
CA TYR A 245 -11.84 -0.81 -22.92
C TYR A 245 -13.01 -0.06 -22.29
N PHE A 246 -13.25 1.17 -22.74
CA PHE A 246 -14.48 1.89 -22.43
C PHE A 246 -15.63 1.14 -23.10
N SER A 247 -16.48 0.53 -22.29
CA SER A 247 -17.59 -0.30 -22.73
C SER A 247 -18.77 0.01 -21.81
N SER A 248 -19.58 1.00 -22.17
CA SER A 248 -20.73 1.38 -21.37
C SER A 248 -22.02 1.44 -22.17
N PHE A 249 -22.93 0.51 -21.92
CA PHE A 249 -24.20 0.38 -22.66
C PHE A 249 -25.16 -0.59 -21.96
N TYR A 250 -26.46 -0.45 -22.21
CA TYR A 250 -27.43 -1.46 -21.76
C TYR A 250 -27.20 -2.77 -22.48
N GLY A 251 -26.97 -3.82 -21.71
CA GLY A 251 -26.51 -5.13 -22.17
C GLY A 251 -27.65 -6.04 -22.57
N GLY A 252 -27.31 -7.29 -22.91
CA GLY A 252 -28.27 -8.29 -23.37
C GLY A 252 -28.50 -8.25 -24.88
N ALA A 253 -29.31 -9.19 -25.37
CA ALA A 253 -29.61 -9.37 -26.79
C ALA A 253 -31.06 -9.00 -27.16
N THR A 254 -31.83 -8.45 -26.21
CA THR A 254 -33.25 -8.14 -26.39
C THR A 254 -33.62 -6.83 -25.69
N GLU A 255 -34.65 -6.14 -26.19
CA GLU A 255 -35.13 -4.86 -25.64
C GLU A 255 -35.59 -4.94 -24.17
N SER A 256 -35.74 -6.15 -23.62
CA SER A 256 -36.07 -6.36 -22.19
C SER A 256 -35.04 -5.75 -21.23
N TYR A 257 -33.82 -5.52 -21.70
CA TYR A 257 -32.76 -4.84 -20.96
C TYR A 257 -32.78 -3.32 -21.08
N ALA A 258 -33.52 -2.77 -22.05
CA ALA A 258 -33.47 -1.36 -22.36
C ALA A 258 -33.94 -0.49 -21.19
N PRO A 259 -33.43 0.75 -21.07
CA PRO A 259 -33.94 1.68 -20.08
C PRO A 259 -35.35 2.14 -20.45
N ALA A 260 -36.16 2.38 -19.43
CA ALA A 260 -37.55 2.85 -19.59
C ALA A 260 -37.63 4.32 -20.07
N HIS A 261 -36.57 5.09 -19.84
CA HIS A 261 -36.43 6.50 -20.18
C HIS A 261 -34.95 6.83 -20.36
N ASP A 262 -34.64 7.95 -21.00
CA ASP A 262 -33.26 8.40 -21.19
C ASP A 262 -32.54 8.47 -19.84
N SER A 263 -31.43 7.75 -19.75
CA SER A 263 -30.61 7.66 -18.54
C SER A 263 -29.21 8.17 -18.85
N TYR A 264 -28.48 8.60 -17.82
CA TYR A 264 -27.16 9.22 -17.99
C TYR A 264 -26.17 8.66 -16.98
N VAL A 265 -24.91 8.56 -17.40
CA VAL A 265 -23.79 8.26 -16.51
C VAL A 265 -22.69 9.26 -16.80
N TRP A 266 -22.14 9.86 -15.74
CA TRP A 266 -20.98 10.72 -15.82
C TRP A 266 -19.72 9.95 -15.44
N TYR A 267 -18.63 10.26 -16.12
CA TYR A 267 -17.29 9.73 -15.87
C TYR A 267 -16.32 10.88 -15.71
N ASP A 268 -15.42 10.75 -14.74
CA ASP A 268 -14.44 11.78 -14.44
C ASP A 268 -13.12 11.16 -13.95
N ASP A 269 -12.04 11.94 -14.01
CA ASP A 269 -10.72 11.61 -13.50
C ASP A 269 -10.24 10.20 -13.89
N VAL A 270 -10.31 9.87 -15.18
CA VAL A 270 -9.86 8.57 -15.69
C VAL A 270 -8.34 8.50 -15.63
N LYS A 271 -7.80 7.46 -15.02
CA LYS A 271 -6.36 7.25 -14.91
C LYS A 271 -5.97 5.80 -15.16
N ILE A 272 -4.88 5.58 -15.87
CA ILE A 272 -4.27 4.26 -16.03
C ILE A 272 -2.76 4.30 -15.80
N SER A 273 -2.25 3.34 -15.03
CA SER A 273 -0.81 3.20 -14.77
C SER A 273 -0.39 1.75 -14.56
N ALA A 274 0.85 1.43 -14.91
CA ALA A 274 1.49 0.18 -14.52
C ALA A 274 1.95 0.19 -13.05
N LEU A 275 1.93 1.35 -12.38
CA LEU A 275 2.36 1.53 -11.00
C LEU A 275 1.16 1.76 -10.09
N ARG A 276 1.05 0.99 -9.01
CA ARG A 276 0.02 1.20 -7.98
C ARG A 276 0.14 2.58 -7.33
N SER A 277 1.36 3.08 -7.14
CA SER A 277 1.64 4.36 -6.48
C SER A 277 1.00 5.57 -7.17
N ASP A 278 0.57 5.42 -8.42
CA ASP A 278 -0.11 6.49 -9.15
C ASP A 278 -1.62 6.55 -8.83
N MET A 279 -2.18 5.52 -8.19
CA MET A 279 -3.58 5.42 -7.77
C MET A 279 -3.77 5.92 -6.35
N CYS A 280 -3.88 7.25 -6.19
CA CYS A 280 -4.08 7.87 -4.88
C CYS A 280 -5.36 7.38 -4.17
N GLU A 281 -6.34 6.84 -4.88
CA GLU A 281 -7.58 6.27 -4.34
C GLU A 281 -7.35 4.97 -3.55
N LEU A 282 -6.19 4.33 -3.74
CA LEU A 282 -5.81 3.13 -3.01
C LEU A 282 -5.04 3.42 -1.72
N ASP A 283 -4.71 4.69 -1.44
CA ASP A 283 -4.00 5.08 -0.22
C ASP A 283 -5.00 5.60 0.82
N GLU A 284 -4.88 5.16 2.08
CA GLU A 284 -5.72 5.70 3.15
C GLU A 284 -5.43 7.20 3.35
N GLY A 285 -6.49 8.02 3.32
CA GLY A 285 -6.37 9.48 3.31
C GLY A 285 -5.93 10.08 1.98
N GLY A 286 -5.96 9.28 0.91
CA GLY A 286 -5.72 9.71 -0.48
C GLY A 286 -6.74 10.71 -1.02
N CYS A 287 -6.70 10.93 -2.33
CA CYS A 287 -7.31 12.09 -3.01
C CYS A 287 -8.83 12.30 -2.81
N ASP A 288 -9.59 11.28 -2.38
CA ASP A 288 -10.94 11.43 -1.80
C ASP A 288 -11.39 10.15 -1.04
N TYR A 289 -10.53 9.55 -0.21
CA TYR A 289 -10.85 8.31 0.53
C TYR A 289 -12.06 8.51 1.45
N LYS A 290 -13.17 7.83 1.15
CA LYS A 290 -14.38 7.78 1.99
C LYS A 290 -14.64 6.36 2.40
N ASP A 291 -14.39 6.05 3.67
CA ASP A 291 -14.70 4.74 4.21
C ASP A 291 -16.22 4.50 4.30
N PRO A 292 -16.82 3.67 3.41
CA PRO A 292 -18.25 3.37 3.44
C PRO A 292 -18.59 2.44 4.61
N MET A 293 -17.60 1.76 5.20
CA MET A 293 -17.71 0.95 6.39
C MET A 293 -17.34 1.71 7.67
N LYS A 294 -17.10 3.03 7.61
CA LYS A 294 -16.76 3.84 8.78
C LYS A 294 -17.78 3.69 9.91
N ASP A 295 -19.06 3.70 9.54
CA ASP A 295 -20.16 3.54 10.48
C ASP A 295 -20.19 2.14 11.11
N TYR A 296 -19.53 1.16 10.51
CA TYR A 296 -19.43 -0.22 11.00
C TYR A 296 -18.11 -0.48 11.76
N ARG A 297 -17.17 0.47 11.83
CA ARG A 297 -15.93 0.31 12.59
C ARG A 297 -16.23 0.12 14.08
N ILE A 298 -15.68 -0.93 14.68
CA ILE A 298 -15.75 -1.15 16.11
C ILE A 298 -14.51 -0.54 16.75
N ALA A 299 -14.72 0.42 17.65
CA ALA A 299 -13.63 0.99 18.43
C ALA A 299 -13.02 -0.06 19.36
N THR A 300 -11.69 -0.17 19.34
CA THR A 300 -10.94 -0.95 20.31
C THR A 300 -10.80 -0.14 21.61
N VAL A 301 -11.11 -0.75 22.75
CA VAL A 301 -10.96 -0.10 24.07
C VAL A 301 -9.65 -0.45 24.75
N GLY A 302 -8.94 -1.46 24.24
CA GLY A 302 -7.60 -1.84 24.68
C GLY A 302 -6.92 -2.74 23.66
N VAL A 303 -5.60 -2.69 23.65
CA VAL A 303 -4.74 -3.57 22.85
C VAL A 303 -3.59 -4.08 23.71
N LEU A 304 -3.24 -5.35 23.55
CA LEU A 304 -2.19 -6.04 24.28
C LEU A 304 -1.46 -6.99 23.34
N ALA A 305 -0.16 -7.22 23.54
CA ALA A 305 0.58 -8.21 22.76
C ALA A 305 1.42 -9.11 23.66
N SER A 306 1.73 -10.32 23.18
CA SER A 306 2.58 -11.28 23.88
C SER A 306 4.04 -10.84 23.97
N GLY A 307 4.46 -9.95 23.08
CA GLY A 307 5.81 -9.45 22.98
C GLY A 307 5.85 -8.11 22.27
N VAL A 308 7.00 -7.44 22.38
CA VAL A 308 7.26 -6.13 21.76
C VAL A 308 8.72 -6.00 21.40
N ASP A 309 8.98 -5.36 20.27
CA ASP A 309 10.32 -4.95 19.84
C ASP A 309 10.47 -3.42 19.94
N GLY A 310 11.05 -2.97 21.06
CA GLY A 310 11.38 -1.56 21.29
C GLY A 310 10.16 -0.65 21.18
N ILE A 311 10.19 0.27 20.21
CA ILE A 311 9.10 1.23 19.95
C ILE A 311 7.92 0.61 19.18
N ASN A 312 8.06 -0.62 18.70
CA ASN A 312 7.04 -1.29 17.88
C ASN A 312 5.97 -1.93 18.76
N VAL A 313 5.31 -1.09 19.58
CA VAL A 313 4.31 -1.47 20.58
C VAL A 313 2.96 -1.81 19.97
N ALA A 314 2.08 -2.43 20.75
CA ALA A 314 0.77 -2.88 20.28
C ALA A 314 -0.15 -1.72 19.87
N GLU A 315 -0.03 -0.58 20.54
CA GLU A 315 -0.81 0.64 20.29
C GLU A 315 -0.57 1.23 18.90
N ASN A 316 0.58 0.93 18.28
CA ASN A 316 0.90 1.39 16.93
C ASN A 316 0.00 0.73 15.87
N THR A 317 -0.80 -0.29 16.19
CA THR A 317 -1.69 -0.91 15.20
C THR A 317 -3.08 -0.29 15.17
N ILE A 318 -3.32 0.78 15.93
CA ILE A 318 -4.63 1.45 16.02
C ILE A 318 -4.49 2.97 16.00
N ASP A 319 -3.34 3.49 15.56
CA ASP A 319 -3.02 4.92 15.58
C ASP A 319 -3.33 5.62 14.23
N ASN A 320 -3.72 4.87 13.20
CA ASN A 320 -3.89 5.30 11.81
C ASN A 320 -2.58 5.81 11.17
N ASP A 321 -1.43 5.31 11.61
CA ASP A 321 -0.12 5.60 11.03
C ASP A 321 0.54 4.32 10.47
N PHE A 322 0.40 4.10 9.17
CA PHE A 322 1.00 2.95 8.47
C PHE A 322 2.54 2.91 8.50
N VAL A 323 3.19 3.96 9.02
CA VAL A 323 4.64 4.00 9.24
C VAL A 323 5.02 3.34 10.57
N THR A 324 4.20 3.49 11.59
CA THR A 324 4.39 2.80 12.88
C THR A 324 3.92 1.35 12.74
N ARG A 325 4.31 0.51 13.69
CA ARG A 325 3.92 -0.91 13.69
C ARG A 325 4.03 -1.53 15.06
N TRP A 326 3.30 -2.60 15.28
CA TRP A 326 3.67 -3.62 16.27
C TRP A 326 4.69 -4.59 15.67
N SER A 327 5.65 -5.08 16.45
CA SER A 327 6.52 -6.18 16.03
C SER A 327 6.98 -7.07 17.17
N ALA A 328 7.04 -8.37 16.90
CA ALA A 328 7.61 -9.38 17.80
C ALA A 328 8.05 -10.64 17.03
N GLU A 329 9.13 -11.28 17.46
CA GLU A 329 9.70 -12.47 16.80
C GLU A 329 9.20 -13.79 17.41
N GLY A 330 8.95 -14.79 16.56
CA GLY A 330 8.54 -16.14 16.95
C GLY A 330 7.03 -16.33 16.91
N GLU A 331 6.53 -17.27 17.72
CA GLU A 331 5.09 -17.45 17.93
C GLU A 331 4.58 -16.33 18.82
N GLN A 332 3.90 -15.36 18.23
CA GLN A 332 3.48 -14.14 18.93
C GLN A 332 2.04 -13.81 18.59
N TRP A 333 1.37 -13.10 19.49
CA TRP A 333 0.02 -12.64 19.29
C TRP A 333 -0.14 -11.18 19.70
N ILE A 334 -1.10 -10.52 19.05
CA ILE A 334 -1.65 -9.22 19.44
C ILE A 334 -3.16 -9.37 19.60
N GLN A 335 -3.71 -8.79 20.66
CA GLN A 335 -5.09 -8.92 21.10
C GLN A 335 -5.74 -7.55 21.26
N TYR A 336 -6.97 -7.43 20.78
CA TYR A 336 -7.82 -6.25 20.83
C TYR A 336 -9.05 -6.55 21.71
N ASP A 337 -9.34 -5.69 22.69
CA ASP A 337 -10.60 -5.70 23.45
C ASP A 337 -11.60 -4.75 22.79
N LEU A 338 -12.76 -5.26 22.42
CA LEU A 338 -13.87 -4.49 21.83
C LEU A 338 -14.83 -3.93 22.92
N GLY A 339 -14.54 -4.20 24.20
CA GLY A 339 -15.26 -3.73 25.37
C GLY A 339 -16.51 -4.55 25.72
N ALA A 340 -17.14 -5.18 24.73
CA ALA A 340 -18.24 -6.11 24.89
C ALA A 340 -18.27 -7.11 23.72
N SER A 341 -19.04 -8.19 23.86
CA SER A 341 -19.27 -9.13 22.76
C SER A 341 -20.02 -8.44 21.62
N LYS A 342 -19.48 -8.52 20.39
CA LYS A 342 -20.02 -7.89 19.17
C LYS A 342 -20.15 -8.92 18.06
N GLU A 343 -21.16 -8.75 17.21
CA GLU A 343 -21.22 -9.43 15.91
C GLU A 343 -20.19 -8.78 14.99
N LEU A 344 -19.27 -9.59 14.47
CA LEU A 344 -18.14 -9.16 13.67
C LEU A 344 -18.35 -9.56 12.22
N SER A 345 -17.87 -8.72 11.33
CA SER A 345 -17.97 -8.95 9.89
C SER A 345 -16.61 -9.07 9.22
N GLN A 346 -15.64 -8.27 9.68
CA GLN A 346 -14.33 -8.19 9.07
C GLN A 346 -13.28 -7.67 10.06
N ILE A 347 -12.05 -8.08 9.85
CA ILE A 347 -10.87 -7.36 10.31
C ILE A 347 -10.02 -7.00 9.10
N SER A 348 -9.52 -5.77 9.02
CA SER A 348 -8.51 -5.38 8.03
C SER A 348 -7.19 -5.18 8.74
N ILE A 349 -6.11 -5.70 8.16
CA ILE A 349 -4.78 -5.74 8.75
C ILE A 349 -3.79 -5.27 7.69
N ALA A 350 -3.01 -4.24 8.01
CA ALA A 350 -1.88 -3.83 7.21
C ALA A 350 -0.60 -4.47 7.73
N PHE A 351 0.16 -5.07 6.81
CA PHE A 351 1.40 -5.78 7.14
C PHE A 351 2.62 -5.00 6.66
N TYR A 352 3.69 -5.04 7.46
CA TYR A 352 4.94 -4.37 7.12
C TYR A 352 5.72 -5.18 6.06
N GLN A 353 6.12 -4.51 4.97
CA GLN A 353 6.90 -5.05 3.84
C GLN A 353 6.19 -6.10 2.96
N SER A 354 4.86 -5.99 2.78
CA SER A 354 4.06 -6.92 1.97
C SER A 354 4.55 -7.10 0.52
N ALA A 355 5.33 -6.15 -0.01
CA ALA A 355 5.93 -6.24 -1.35
C ALA A 355 6.90 -7.42 -1.51
N ILE A 356 7.59 -7.82 -0.43
CA ILE A 356 8.65 -8.83 -0.48
C ILE A 356 8.34 -10.07 0.38
N ARG A 357 7.33 -10.02 1.25
CA ARG A 357 6.98 -11.13 2.14
C ARG A 357 5.49 -11.21 2.42
N SER A 358 5.01 -12.43 2.66
CA SER A 358 3.66 -12.70 3.17
C SER A 358 3.74 -13.11 4.64
N THR A 359 2.89 -12.54 5.49
CA THR A 359 2.75 -12.89 6.91
C THR A 359 1.84 -14.10 7.06
N ILE A 360 2.18 -15.06 7.91
CA ILE A 360 1.39 -16.27 8.17
C ILE A 360 0.76 -16.13 9.56
N PHE A 361 -0.57 -16.18 9.63
CA PHE A 361 -1.29 -15.85 10.86
C PHE A 361 -2.70 -16.48 10.94
N GLN A 362 -3.22 -16.50 12.16
CA GLN A 362 -4.61 -16.80 12.49
C GLN A 362 -5.28 -15.59 13.11
N ILE A 363 -6.57 -15.43 12.84
CA ILE A 363 -7.45 -14.52 13.59
C ILE A 363 -8.34 -15.39 14.47
N GLU A 364 -8.40 -15.06 15.75
CA GLU A 364 -9.14 -15.81 16.75
C GLU A 364 -10.09 -14.89 17.53
N GLY A 365 -11.27 -15.39 17.90
CA GLY A 365 -12.27 -14.69 18.69
C GLY A 365 -12.46 -15.33 20.07
N SER A 366 -12.79 -14.50 21.07
CA SER A 366 -13.12 -14.96 22.42
C SER A 366 -14.09 -14.00 23.13
N ASP A 367 -14.98 -14.52 23.98
CA ASP A 367 -15.83 -13.69 24.85
C ASP A 367 -15.22 -13.45 26.24
N ASP A 368 -14.35 -14.37 26.71
CA ASP A 368 -13.76 -14.36 28.06
C ASP A 368 -12.26 -14.02 28.07
N GLY A 369 -11.60 -14.03 26.91
CA GLY A 369 -10.16 -13.83 26.76
C GLY A 369 -9.32 -15.07 27.08
N GLU A 370 -9.94 -16.18 27.41
CA GLU A 370 -9.29 -17.44 27.81
C GLU A 370 -9.55 -18.56 26.81
N THR A 371 -10.79 -18.67 26.33
CA THR A 371 -11.23 -19.67 25.35
C THR A 371 -11.30 -19.04 23.97
N TRP A 372 -10.53 -19.57 23.03
CA TRP A 372 -10.37 -18.98 21.69
C TRP A 372 -10.90 -19.89 20.60
N SER A 373 -11.58 -19.32 19.61
CA SER A 373 -11.99 -19.99 18.38
C SER A 373 -11.32 -19.33 17.17
N THR A 374 -10.78 -20.13 16.26
CA THR A 374 -10.21 -19.63 15.00
C THR A 374 -11.32 -19.13 14.09
N LEU A 375 -11.23 -17.89 13.67
CA LEU A 375 -12.13 -17.21 12.73
C LEU A 375 -11.54 -17.14 11.32
N PHE A 376 -10.21 -17.07 11.22
CA PHE A 376 -9.47 -17.11 9.95
C PHE A 376 -8.11 -17.77 10.18
N ASP A 377 -7.63 -18.52 9.17
CA ASP A 377 -6.30 -19.13 9.15
C ASP A 377 -5.74 -19.00 7.72
N GLY A 378 -4.61 -18.31 7.58
CA GLY A 378 -4.03 -18.08 6.26
C GLY A 378 -2.80 -17.19 6.29
N GLN A 379 -2.61 -16.49 5.18
CA GLN A 379 -1.47 -15.59 5.00
C GLN A 379 -1.89 -14.32 4.29
N SER A 380 -1.12 -13.25 4.48
CA SER A 380 -1.34 -12.00 3.74
C SER A 380 -1.07 -12.20 2.24
N SER A 381 -1.89 -11.57 1.42
CA SER A 381 -1.89 -11.66 -0.03
C SER A 381 -1.60 -10.32 -0.70
N SER A 382 -1.76 -9.20 0.01
CA SER A 382 -1.40 -7.89 -0.54
C SER A 382 0.10 -7.84 -0.85
N ARG A 383 0.45 -7.00 -1.83
CA ARG A 383 1.84 -6.64 -2.16
C ARG A 383 2.20 -5.24 -1.68
N PHE A 384 1.33 -4.63 -0.89
CA PHE A 384 1.46 -3.27 -0.39
C PHE A 384 1.20 -3.23 1.11
N THR A 385 1.80 -2.25 1.79
CA THR A 385 1.49 -1.98 3.19
C THR A 385 0.22 -1.13 3.23
N GLU A 386 -0.90 -1.83 3.11
CA GLU A 386 -2.27 -1.30 3.07
C GLU A 386 -3.16 -2.20 3.94
N LEU A 387 -4.34 -1.73 4.33
CA LEU A 387 -5.31 -2.54 5.04
C LEU A 387 -5.79 -3.70 4.16
N GLU A 388 -5.21 -4.89 4.38
CA GLU A 388 -5.68 -6.10 3.75
C GLU A 388 -6.90 -6.63 4.52
N PRO A 389 -8.02 -6.89 3.85
CA PRO A 389 -9.22 -7.41 4.47
C PRO A 389 -9.21 -8.91 4.82
N PHE A 390 -9.88 -9.28 5.90
CA PHE A 390 -10.14 -10.68 6.26
C PHE A 390 -11.58 -10.81 6.78
N ALA A 391 -12.41 -11.56 6.05
CA ALA A 391 -13.79 -11.82 6.42
C ALA A 391 -13.87 -12.71 7.67
N LEU A 392 -14.80 -12.41 8.57
CA LEU A 392 -15.03 -13.16 9.80
C LEU A 392 -16.44 -13.78 9.76
N GLU A 393 -16.56 -14.94 9.12
CA GLU A 393 -17.86 -15.57 8.89
C GLU A 393 -18.57 -15.97 10.20
N ASN A 394 -19.74 -15.37 10.47
CA ASN A 394 -20.58 -15.65 11.65
C ASN A 394 -19.84 -15.52 12.99
N ALA A 395 -18.93 -14.55 13.09
CA ALA A 395 -18.10 -14.36 14.27
C ALA A 395 -18.80 -13.47 15.30
N LYS A 396 -18.88 -13.93 16.55
CA LYS A 396 -19.27 -13.13 17.71
C LYS A 396 -18.19 -13.22 18.78
N ALA A 397 -17.62 -12.10 19.18
CA ALA A 397 -16.56 -12.07 20.19
C ALA A 397 -16.43 -10.70 20.85
N ARG A 398 -15.86 -10.68 22.07
CA ARG A 398 -15.39 -9.45 22.73
C ARG A 398 -13.92 -9.18 22.43
N PHE A 399 -13.10 -10.23 22.40
CA PHE A 399 -11.67 -10.15 22.16
C PHE A 399 -11.35 -10.73 20.79
N ILE A 400 -10.50 -10.04 20.05
CA ILE A 400 -9.92 -10.54 18.81
C ILE A 400 -8.43 -10.65 18.97
N ARG A 401 -7.85 -11.78 18.57
CA ARG A 401 -6.42 -12.03 18.61
C ARG A 401 -5.90 -12.37 17.22
N ILE A 402 -4.81 -11.73 16.82
CA ILE A 402 -4.04 -12.08 15.64
C ILE A 402 -2.80 -12.82 16.14
N SER A 403 -2.72 -14.12 15.85
CA SER A 403 -1.63 -15.00 16.25
C SER A 403 -0.77 -15.31 15.02
N GLY A 404 0.49 -14.90 15.03
CA GLY A 404 1.41 -15.06 13.90
C GLY A 404 2.62 -15.93 14.25
N SER A 405 3.11 -16.66 13.24
CA SER A 405 4.30 -17.52 13.32
C SER A 405 5.49 -16.95 12.53
N GLY A 406 5.37 -15.71 12.06
CA GLY A 406 6.33 -15.03 11.19
C GLY A 406 5.81 -14.80 9.78
N ASN A 407 6.71 -14.86 8.81
CA ASN A 407 6.46 -14.57 7.41
C ASN A 407 7.31 -15.46 6.50
N THR A 408 7.13 -15.34 5.18
CA THR A 408 7.84 -16.15 4.18
C THR A 408 9.36 -15.95 4.13
N ILE A 409 9.93 -14.99 4.87
CA ILE A 409 11.37 -14.72 4.93
C ILE A 409 11.96 -15.04 6.31
N ASN A 410 11.29 -14.68 7.39
CA ASN A 410 11.79 -14.82 8.76
C ASN A 410 10.66 -14.96 9.79
N ARG A 411 11.01 -15.07 11.07
CA ARG A 411 10.06 -15.32 12.17
C ARG A 411 9.41 -14.06 12.75
N TRP A 412 9.59 -12.90 12.12
CA TRP A 412 9.03 -11.65 12.63
C TRP A 412 7.55 -11.49 12.25
N ASN A 413 6.74 -11.14 13.24
CA ASN A 413 5.38 -10.66 13.05
C ASN A 413 5.44 -9.13 13.07
N SER A 414 4.88 -8.48 12.06
CA SER A 414 4.91 -7.03 11.93
C SER A 414 3.63 -6.51 11.31
N ILE A 415 2.80 -5.84 12.11
CA ILE A 415 1.50 -5.30 11.72
C ILE A 415 1.55 -3.79 11.88
N THR A 416 1.20 -3.05 10.84
CA THR A 416 1.23 -1.57 10.84
C THR A 416 -0.10 -1.00 11.28
N GLU A 417 -1.23 -1.56 10.88
CA GLU A 417 -2.55 -1.02 11.21
C GLU A 417 -3.60 -2.13 11.26
N VAL A 418 -4.61 -1.98 12.11
CA VAL A 418 -5.75 -2.90 12.24
C VAL A 418 -7.05 -2.13 12.42
N VAL A 419 -8.03 -2.47 11.59
CA VAL A 419 -9.41 -1.96 11.71
C VAL A 419 -10.39 -3.11 11.79
N ILE A 420 -11.24 -3.12 12.82
CA ILE A 420 -12.24 -4.16 13.07
C ILE A 420 -13.63 -3.62 12.73
N TYR A 421 -14.44 -4.41 12.04
CA TYR A 421 -15.78 -4.02 11.59
C TYR A 421 -16.86 -4.98 12.10
N GLY A 422 -18.00 -4.41 12.46
CA GLY A 422 -19.21 -5.13 12.87
C GLY A 422 -20.21 -5.31 11.73
N THR A 423 -21.36 -5.92 12.05
CA THR A 423 -22.48 -6.08 11.11
C THR A 423 -23.51 -4.95 11.21
N GLU A 424 -23.48 -4.15 12.28
CA GLU A 424 -24.42 -3.06 12.56
C GLU A 424 -23.72 -1.70 12.55
N LYS A 425 -24.48 -0.63 12.25
CA LYS A 425 -23.96 0.74 12.28
C LYS A 425 -23.85 1.27 13.71
N ASN A 426 -22.80 2.02 13.99
CA ASN A 426 -22.57 2.74 15.23
C ASN A 426 -23.72 3.74 15.48
N GLY A 427 -24.48 3.51 16.56
CA GLY A 427 -25.55 4.41 16.99
C GLY A 427 -26.98 3.93 16.65
N GLU A 428 -27.13 2.81 15.95
CA GLU A 428 -28.43 2.12 15.84
C GLU A 428 -28.62 1.24 17.08
N VAL A 429 -29.47 1.69 18.01
CA VAL A 429 -29.94 0.84 19.12
C VAL A 429 -31.03 -0.05 18.54
N ASP A 430 -30.77 -1.34 18.37
CA ASP A 430 -31.81 -2.32 18.05
C ASP A 430 -32.95 -2.20 19.08
N PRO A 431 -34.18 -1.84 18.68
CA PRO A 431 -35.32 -1.86 19.57
C PRO A 431 -35.80 -3.31 19.73
N GLY A 432 -34.99 -4.10 20.43
CA GLY A 432 -35.38 -5.25 21.25
C GLY A 432 -36.16 -6.37 20.58
N THR A 433 -35.52 -7.54 20.47
CA THR A 433 -36.19 -8.84 20.68
C THR A 433 -36.23 -9.19 22.17
N GLY A 434 -36.77 -8.29 22.98
CA GLY A 434 -37.14 -8.56 24.38
C GLY A 434 -38.65 -8.74 24.45
N GLU A 435 -39.13 -9.98 24.65
CA GLU A 435 -40.53 -10.23 24.96
C GLU A 435 -41.00 -9.35 26.14
N PRO A 436 -42.15 -8.65 26.03
CA PRO A 436 -42.63 -7.81 27.12
C PRO A 436 -43.31 -8.68 28.18
N GLY A 437 -42.58 -9.00 29.24
CA GLY A 437 -43.15 -9.34 30.54
C GLY A 437 -43.79 -8.09 31.14
N GLY A 438 -45.12 -8.02 31.05
CA GLY A 438 -45.91 -6.92 31.61
C GLY A 438 -45.90 -6.90 33.14
N GLU A 439 -45.81 -5.70 33.68
CA GLU A 439 -46.69 -5.08 34.69
C GLU A 439 -45.90 -4.02 35.48
N GLY A 440 -46.21 -2.76 35.21
CA GLY A 440 -46.06 -1.69 36.20
C GLY A 440 -47.43 -1.09 36.50
N PRO A 441 -47.51 0.03 37.21
CA PRO A 441 -46.91 0.33 38.52
C PRO A 441 -47.98 0.91 39.48
N GLY A 442 -47.68 1.09 40.76
CA GLY A 442 -48.67 1.64 41.70
C GLY A 442 -48.11 2.31 42.96
N ASN A 443 -47.78 3.60 42.83
CA ASN A 443 -47.85 4.73 43.77
C ASN A 443 -47.98 4.50 45.30
N GLY A 444 -47.22 5.29 46.08
CA GLY A 444 -47.59 5.67 47.45
C GLY A 444 -46.50 6.39 48.26
N ASP A 445 -46.61 7.72 48.30
CA ASP A 445 -45.88 8.72 49.12
C ASP A 445 -46.19 8.59 50.65
N PRO A 446 -45.76 9.49 51.57
CA PRO A 446 -44.50 9.53 52.33
C PRO A 446 -44.65 9.43 53.89
N GLY A 447 -43.53 9.20 54.58
CA GLY A 447 -43.19 9.98 55.79
C GLY A 447 -43.31 9.35 57.19
N THR A 448 -42.27 9.66 57.99
CA THR A 448 -42.21 9.84 59.47
C THR A 448 -41.97 8.64 60.39
N GLY A 449 -41.05 8.83 61.37
CA GLY A 449 -41.10 8.18 62.69
C GLY A 449 -39.82 7.46 63.18
N THR A 450 -39.12 8.08 64.12
CA THR A 450 -37.96 7.62 64.92
C THR A 450 -38.38 6.64 66.08
N PRO A 451 -37.53 6.22 67.05
CA PRO A 451 -36.62 5.05 67.10
C PRO A 451 -36.86 4.06 68.28
N GLY A 452 -36.06 2.99 68.39
CA GLY A 452 -35.88 2.11 69.58
C GLY A 452 -35.84 0.63 69.19
N GLY A 453 -35.05 -0.30 69.74
CA GLY A 453 -34.21 -0.39 70.94
C GLY A 453 -34.30 -1.84 71.46
N GLY A 454 -33.19 -2.44 71.94
CA GLY A 454 -33.14 -3.75 72.63
C GLY A 454 -32.68 -4.92 71.73
N ASP A 455 -31.50 -5.55 71.81
CA ASP A 455 -30.65 -6.11 72.89
C ASP A 455 -30.96 -7.59 73.24
N ASP A 456 -29.93 -8.31 73.69
CA ASP A 456 -29.80 -9.75 74.06
C ASP A 456 -29.39 -10.72 72.92
N GLY A 457 -28.29 -11.49 72.94
CA GLY A 457 -27.21 -11.75 73.90
C GLY A 457 -26.40 -13.00 73.44
N PRO A 458 -25.13 -13.21 73.87
CA PRO A 458 -24.18 -14.10 73.21
C PRO A 458 -23.68 -15.30 74.04
N GLY A 459 -22.88 -16.17 73.41
CA GLY A 459 -21.94 -17.08 74.06
C GLY A 459 -21.24 -17.96 73.03
N ASN A 460 -20.01 -18.46 73.18
CA ASN A 460 -18.83 -18.20 74.01
C ASN A 460 -17.84 -19.31 73.57
N GLY A 461 -16.54 -19.05 73.38
CA GLY A 461 -15.59 -20.16 73.13
C GLY A 461 -14.22 -19.79 72.56
N ASP A 462 -13.34 -19.27 73.41
CA ASP A 462 -11.87 -19.30 73.33
C ASP A 462 -11.40 -19.99 74.64
N PRO A 463 -10.22 -20.64 74.77
CA PRO A 463 -8.92 -19.94 74.85
C PRO A 463 -7.67 -20.65 74.28
N GLY A 464 -6.84 -19.88 73.57
CA GLY A 464 -5.38 -19.74 73.83
C GLY A 464 -4.43 -20.80 73.24
N THR A 465 -3.13 -20.58 73.06
CA THR A 465 -2.17 -19.61 73.61
C THR A 465 -0.85 -19.64 72.78
N GLY A 466 -0.06 -18.55 72.81
CA GLY A 466 1.42 -18.64 72.87
C GLY A 466 2.26 -18.31 71.63
N THR A 467 2.74 -17.07 71.55
CA THR A 467 4.09 -16.66 71.05
C THR A 467 5.06 -16.68 72.27
N PRO A 468 6.40 -16.53 72.21
CA PRO A 468 7.30 -16.09 71.12
C PRO A 468 8.67 -16.82 71.01
N GLY A 469 9.55 -16.43 70.07
CA GLY A 469 10.98 -16.75 70.21
C GLY A 469 11.87 -16.65 68.97
N SER A 470 12.66 -15.58 68.91
CA SER A 470 13.79 -15.30 68.01
C SER A 470 14.95 -16.30 68.13
N GLY A 471 15.71 -16.52 67.05
CA GLY A 471 16.98 -17.24 67.09
C GLY A 471 17.74 -17.31 65.76
N SER A 472 18.68 -16.37 65.57
CA SER A 472 19.72 -16.33 64.53
C SER A 472 20.72 -17.50 64.63
N GLY A 473 21.26 -17.97 63.50
CA GLY A 473 22.40 -18.90 63.47
C GLY A 473 22.94 -19.18 62.07
N SER A 474 23.96 -18.41 61.68
CA SER A 474 24.84 -18.60 60.50
C SER A 474 25.82 -19.77 60.71
N GLY A 475 26.26 -20.44 59.64
CA GLY A 475 27.38 -21.39 59.68
C GLY A 475 27.65 -22.15 58.38
N ASN A 476 28.66 -21.67 57.64
CA ASN A 476 29.24 -22.21 56.40
C ASN A 476 29.91 -23.59 56.53
N GLY A 477 30.06 -24.29 55.38
CA GLY A 477 31.31 -25.00 55.02
C GLY A 477 31.17 -26.40 54.39
N ASP A 478 31.13 -26.47 53.05
CA ASP A 478 32.07 -27.11 52.08
C ASP A 478 32.84 -28.42 52.43
N PRO A 479 33.52 -29.17 51.51
CA PRO A 479 33.42 -29.37 50.04
C PRO A 479 33.32 -30.86 49.62
N GLY A 480 33.14 -31.14 48.32
CA GLY A 480 33.34 -32.50 47.76
C GLY A 480 33.33 -32.59 46.23
N THR A 481 34.53 -32.69 45.67
CA THR A 481 34.98 -32.84 44.27
C THR A 481 34.38 -33.98 43.42
N GLY A 482 34.33 -33.80 42.09
CA GLY A 482 34.24 -34.87 41.09
C GLY A 482 34.37 -34.38 39.64
N THR A 483 35.40 -34.85 38.94
CA THR A 483 35.85 -34.55 37.56
C THR A 483 35.28 -35.51 36.51
N SER A 484 35.14 -35.06 35.24
CA SER A 484 35.15 -35.79 33.93
C SER A 484 34.06 -35.23 33.00
N ASP A 485 34.17 -34.94 31.71
CA ASP A 485 35.18 -35.07 30.65
C ASP A 485 34.78 -34.05 29.56
N ASP A 486 35.75 -33.38 28.93
CA ASP A 486 35.53 -32.48 27.78
C ASP A 486 35.33 -33.28 26.48
N GLU A 487 34.16 -33.15 25.85
CA GLU A 487 33.91 -33.48 24.45
C GLU A 487 33.71 -32.15 23.69
N PRO A 488 34.38 -31.91 22.54
CA PRO A 488 34.26 -30.64 21.85
C PRO A 488 32.91 -30.55 21.15
N GLU A 489 32.09 -29.57 21.54
CA GLU A 489 30.85 -29.26 20.83
C GLU A 489 31.13 -28.86 19.37
N PRO A 490 30.26 -29.24 18.42
CA PRO A 490 30.42 -28.84 17.03
C PRO A 490 30.21 -27.32 16.92
N VAL A 491 31.18 -26.66 16.29
CA VAL A 491 31.03 -25.26 15.84
C VAL A 491 29.91 -25.24 14.81
N SER A 492 28.72 -24.80 15.20
CA SER A 492 27.67 -24.42 14.27
C SER A 492 28.05 -23.08 13.66
N ASP A 493 28.47 -23.10 12.39
CA ASP A 493 28.48 -21.94 11.52
C ASP A 493 27.03 -21.55 11.18
N GLU A 494 26.26 -21.13 12.18
CA GLU A 494 25.05 -20.31 11.96
C GLU A 494 25.52 -18.85 11.81
N PRO A 495 25.01 -18.10 10.82
CA PRO A 495 25.31 -16.68 10.73
C PRO A 495 24.68 -15.99 11.94
N GLU A 496 25.51 -15.44 12.83
CA GLU A 496 25.07 -14.52 13.87
C GLU A 496 24.16 -13.47 13.22
N SER A 497 22.91 -13.38 13.68
CA SER A 497 22.07 -12.24 13.41
C SER A 497 22.78 -11.02 14.02
N GLU A 498 23.51 -10.27 13.21
CA GLU A 498 24.27 -9.11 13.68
C GLU A 498 23.29 -8.05 14.20
N SER A 499 23.01 -8.08 15.50
CA SER A 499 22.32 -7.02 16.20
C SER A 499 23.16 -5.74 16.13
N LEU A 500 22.51 -4.57 16.08
CA LEU A 500 23.19 -3.28 16.12
C LEU A 500 24.19 -3.19 17.27
N ASP A 501 25.32 -2.51 17.06
CA ASP A 501 26.26 -2.27 18.16
C ASP A 501 25.63 -1.39 19.24
N GLU A 502 25.98 -1.64 20.50
CA GLU A 502 25.39 -0.96 21.67
C GLU A 502 25.47 0.57 21.57
N ARG A 503 26.55 1.10 20.98
CA ARG A 503 26.70 2.55 20.82
C ARG A 503 25.70 3.10 19.79
N THR A 504 25.41 2.37 18.71
CA THR A 504 24.37 2.74 17.76
C THR A 504 22.98 2.68 18.40
N LYS A 505 22.71 1.70 19.26
CA LYS A 505 21.46 1.65 20.06
C LYS A 505 21.33 2.88 20.97
N ASP A 506 22.38 3.24 21.72
CA ASP A 506 22.39 4.42 22.59
C ASP A 506 22.12 5.71 21.81
N VAL A 507 22.74 5.84 20.63
CA VAL A 507 22.56 7.02 19.76
C VAL A 507 21.12 7.10 19.24
N LEU A 508 20.53 5.98 18.83
CA LEU A 508 19.14 5.91 18.37
C LEU A 508 18.16 6.20 19.51
N GLU A 509 18.47 5.79 20.73
CA GLU A 509 17.61 6.05 21.88
C GLU A 509 17.66 7.51 22.34
N ALA A 510 18.83 8.15 22.25
CA ALA A 510 18.98 9.58 22.54
C ALA A 510 18.16 10.49 21.62
N ILE A 511 17.69 9.98 20.48
CA ILE A 511 16.85 10.71 19.51
C ILE A 511 15.41 10.18 19.48
N SER A 512 14.93 9.58 20.57
CA SER A 512 13.63 8.89 20.62
C SER A 512 12.43 9.71 20.13
N GLY A 513 12.43 11.03 20.36
CA GLY A 513 11.39 11.96 19.88
C GLY A 513 11.68 12.64 18.53
N HIS A 514 12.70 12.20 17.80
CA HIS A 514 13.09 12.81 16.52
C HIS A 514 12.28 12.23 15.36
N TRP A 515 11.78 13.08 14.47
CA TRP A 515 10.91 12.70 13.35
C TRP A 515 11.50 11.63 12.41
N ALA A 516 12.83 11.54 12.33
CA ALA A 516 13.52 10.58 11.47
C ALA A 516 14.02 9.31 12.22
N LYS A 517 13.63 9.08 13.48
CA LYS A 517 14.16 7.96 14.29
C LYS A 517 14.00 6.63 13.55
N ALA A 518 12.81 6.37 12.98
CA ALA A 518 12.51 5.12 12.29
C ALA A 518 13.43 4.89 11.09
N GLU A 519 13.65 5.90 10.26
CA GLU A 519 14.55 5.82 9.11
C GLU A 519 16.01 5.69 9.52
N LEU A 520 16.43 6.37 10.59
CA LEU A 520 17.77 6.20 11.14
C LEU A 520 17.97 4.78 11.67
N THR A 521 16.99 4.20 12.38
CA THR A 521 17.05 2.80 12.82
C THR A 521 17.14 1.86 11.61
N ARG A 522 16.26 2.01 10.63
CA ARG A 522 16.24 1.19 9.41
C ARG A 522 17.57 1.25 8.66
N ALA A 523 18.16 2.44 8.49
CA ALA A 523 19.45 2.56 7.82
C ALA A 523 20.60 1.96 8.64
N ALA A 524 20.51 1.95 9.96
CA ALA A 524 21.49 1.29 10.81
C ALA A 524 21.41 -0.23 10.64
N GLU A 525 20.20 -0.79 10.62
CA GLU A 525 19.94 -2.23 10.40
C GLU A 525 20.42 -2.68 9.01
N LEU A 526 20.24 -1.82 8.00
CA LEU A 526 20.76 -2.02 6.64
C LEU A 526 22.28 -1.76 6.54
N LYS A 527 22.97 -1.50 7.66
CA LYS A 527 24.42 -1.22 7.74
C LYS A 527 24.86 -0.03 6.86
N ILE A 528 23.95 0.91 6.59
CA ILE A 528 24.24 2.14 5.84
C ILE A 528 25.01 3.12 6.71
N TRP A 529 24.68 3.20 8.01
CA TRP A 529 25.39 4.01 8.99
C TRP A 529 25.47 3.31 10.35
N ASN A 530 26.35 3.82 11.22
CA ASN A 530 26.43 3.47 12.64
C ASN A 530 26.91 4.66 13.49
N ALA A 531 27.00 4.47 14.81
CA ALA A 531 27.45 5.50 15.74
C ALA A 531 28.89 6.01 15.49
N ALA A 532 29.75 5.26 14.81
CA ALA A 532 31.08 5.73 14.44
C ALA A 532 31.01 6.79 13.33
N ASP A 533 30.09 6.65 12.38
CA ASP A 533 29.85 7.64 11.32
C ASP A 533 29.24 8.94 11.87
N ALA A 534 28.52 8.85 13.00
CA ALA A 534 27.84 9.94 13.67
C ALA A 534 28.70 10.80 14.61
N GLY A 535 29.91 10.34 14.95
CA GLY A 535 30.79 10.99 15.92
C GLY A 535 30.28 10.94 17.38
N PRO A 536 31.01 11.52 18.34
CA PRO A 536 30.71 11.43 19.77
C PRO A 536 29.55 12.32 20.25
N SER A 537 29.02 13.20 19.40
CA SER A 537 27.95 14.14 19.74
C SER A 537 26.91 14.18 18.62
N PHE A 538 26.35 13.01 18.33
CA PHE A 538 25.39 12.86 17.24
C PHE A 538 24.18 13.76 17.43
N ASN A 539 23.86 14.54 16.40
CA ASN A 539 22.63 15.29 16.33
C ASN A 539 22.10 15.17 14.89
N PRO A 540 20.96 14.50 14.67
CA PRO A 540 20.42 14.25 13.34
C PRO A 540 20.04 15.52 12.56
N ASN A 541 19.89 16.66 13.25
CA ASN A 541 19.60 17.96 12.65
C ASN A 541 20.85 18.76 12.27
N GLN A 542 22.06 18.24 12.53
CA GLN A 542 23.28 18.90 12.08
C GLN A 542 23.47 18.72 10.57
N PRO A 543 24.04 19.72 9.87
CA PRO A 543 24.43 19.59 8.48
C PRO A 543 25.38 18.40 8.26
N ILE A 544 25.14 17.64 7.21
CA ILE A 544 26.04 16.53 6.84
C ILE A 544 27.21 17.02 5.99
N SER A 545 28.41 16.50 6.25
CA SER A 545 29.58 16.77 5.41
C SER A 545 29.46 16.04 4.07
N ARG A 546 30.09 16.60 3.03
CA ARG A 546 30.08 16.00 1.71
C ARG A 546 30.78 14.64 1.65
N ALA A 547 31.82 14.42 2.44
CA ALA A 547 32.49 13.12 2.51
C ALA A 547 31.58 12.05 3.15
N ASP A 548 30.89 12.41 4.23
CA ASP A 548 30.05 11.45 4.97
C ASP A 548 28.80 11.11 4.16
N LEU A 549 28.15 12.09 3.51
CA LEU A 549 27.03 11.82 2.60
C LEU A 549 27.40 10.79 1.53
N VAL A 550 28.59 10.93 0.94
CA VAL A 550 29.05 10.04 -0.13
C VAL A 550 29.35 8.64 0.39
N GLN A 551 29.88 8.54 1.61
CA GLN A 551 30.08 7.25 2.26
C GLN A 551 28.75 6.53 2.52
N LEU A 552 27.75 7.25 3.03
CA LEU A 552 26.40 6.70 3.21
C LEU A 552 25.79 6.27 1.88
N LEU A 553 25.92 7.11 0.84
CA LEU A 553 25.40 6.83 -0.49
C LEU A 553 26.02 5.57 -1.11
N VAL A 554 27.35 5.42 -1.03
CA VAL A 554 28.06 4.24 -1.55
C VAL A 554 27.61 2.96 -0.85
N ARG A 555 27.43 3.01 0.48
CA ARG A 555 26.92 1.87 1.25
C ARG A 555 25.46 1.55 0.91
N ALA A 556 24.61 2.57 0.86
CA ALA A 556 23.19 2.44 0.53
C ALA A 556 22.97 1.78 -0.84
N LEU A 557 23.83 2.09 -1.82
CA LEU A 557 23.76 1.52 -3.18
C LEU A 557 24.50 0.19 -3.32
N GLY A 558 25.19 -0.29 -2.27
CA GLY A 558 26.01 -1.50 -2.33
C GLY A 558 27.15 -1.43 -3.35
N LEU A 559 27.71 -0.23 -3.61
CA LEU A 559 28.79 -0.09 -4.58
C LEU A 559 30.09 -0.67 -4.04
N GLU A 560 30.80 -1.45 -4.86
CA GLU A 560 32.13 -1.94 -4.52
C GLU A 560 33.10 -0.77 -4.34
N THR A 561 33.74 -0.71 -3.17
CA THR A 561 34.70 0.35 -2.87
C THR A 561 35.94 0.20 -3.75
N SER A 562 36.45 1.30 -4.30
CA SER A 562 37.59 1.26 -5.20
C SER A 562 38.91 1.50 -4.46
N SER A 563 39.97 0.78 -4.87
CA SER A 563 41.34 1.05 -4.46
C SER A 563 42.00 2.18 -5.26
N ASP A 564 41.35 2.63 -6.34
CA ASP A 564 41.88 3.70 -7.18
C ASP A 564 41.80 5.05 -6.48
N SER A 565 42.72 5.96 -6.81
CA SER A 565 42.68 7.32 -6.29
C SER A 565 41.67 8.17 -7.06
N ALA A 566 40.71 8.78 -6.34
CA ALA A 566 39.88 9.84 -6.92
C ALA A 566 40.72 11.07 -7.33
N PRO A 567 40.36 11.78 -8.41
CA PRO A 567 41.20 12.82 -9.02
C PRO A 567 41.14 14.18 -8.30
N PHE A 568 40.92 14.21 -6.98
CA PHE A 568 40.72 15.44 -6.22
C PHE A 568 41.93 15.76 -5.32
N ALA A 569 42.36 17.04 -5.32
CA ALA A 569 43.59 17.48 -4.66
C ALA A 569 43.49 17.56 -3.13
N ASP A 570 42.28 17.61 -2.57
CA ASP A 570 41.98 17.93 -1.17
C ASP A 570 41.50 16.74 -0.33
N LEU A 571 41.82 15.51 -0.76
CA LEU A 571 41.44 14.29 -0.03
C LEU A 571 42.46 13.86 1.03
N ASN A 572 43.62 14.51 1.11
CA ASN A 572 44.76 14.02 1.90
C ASN A 572 44.43 13.80 3.38
N SER A 573 43.58 14.65 3.97
CA SER A 573 43.16 14.57 5.38
C SER A 573 42.13 13.48 5.68
N LEU A 574 41.61 12.77 4.68
CA LEU A 574 40.58 11.74 4.87
C LEU A 574 41.16 10.36 5.17
N GLY A 575 40.37 9.56 5.90
CA GLY A 575 40.64 8.15 6.13
C GLY A 575 40.51 7.31 4.85
N LYS A 576 41.04 6.08 4.89
CA LYS A 576 41.01 5.15 3.74
C LYS A 576 39.59 4.85 3.26
N ALA A 577 38.64 4.63 4.17
CA ALA A 577 37.25 4.31 3.85
C ALA A 577 36.56 5.43 3.04
N GLN A 578 36.67 6.68 3.50
CA GLN A 578 36.13 7.84 2.79
C GLN A 578 36.79 8.02 1.42
N LYS A 579 38.12 7.86 1.31
CA LYS A 579 38.83 7.93 0.02
C LYS A 579 38.31 6.88 -0.98
N SER A 580 38.15 5.64 -0.53
CA SER A 580 37.67 4.54 -1.38
C SER A 580 36.19 4.69 -1.77
N ALA A 581 35.34 5.21 -0.88
CA ALA A 581 33.95 5.54 -1.21
C ALA A 581 33.87 6.67 -2.25
N ILE A 582 34.66 7.74 -2.08
CA ILE A 582 34.72 8.84 -3.06
C ILE A 582 35.20 8.33 -4.42
N ALA A 583 36.22 7.46 -4.45
CA ALA A 583 36.69 6.86 -5.70
C ALA A 583 35.60 6.01 -6.38
N ALA A 584 34.88 5.18 -5.64
CA ALA A 584 33.77 4.39 -6.16
C ALA A 584 32.64 5.27 -6.73
N ALA A 585 32.27 6.33 -6.02
CA ALA A 585 31.24 7.27 -6.48
C ALA A 585 31.66 8.08 -7.72
N VAL A 586 32.96 8.37 -7.89
CA VAL A 586 33.50 8.96 -9.12
C VAL A 586 33.42 7.95 -10.27
N GLN A 587 33.81 6.69 -10.05
CA GLN A 587 33.73 5.63 -11.06
C GLN A 587 32.29 5.36 -11.49
N ALA A 588 31.34 5.42 -10.55
CA ALA A 588 29.91 5.29 -10.81
C ALA A 588 29.29 6.52 -11.49
N GLY A 589 30.05 7.60 -11.73
CA GLY A 589 29.56 8.83 -12.36
C GLY A 589 28.66 9.69 -11.46
N ILE A 590 28.63 9.41 -10.16
CA ILE A 590 27.77 10.10 -9.19
C ILE A 590 28.39 11.47 -8.83
N ILE A 591 29.72 11.53 -8.77
CA ILE A 591 30.48 12.71 -8.34
C ILE A 591 31.47 13.15 -9.40
N THR A 592 31.49 14.44 -9.69
CA THR A 592 32.41 15.07 -10.66
C THR A 592 33.38 16.08 -10.02
N GLY A 593 33.21 16.42 -8.74
CA GLY A 593 33.98 17.48 -8.07
C GLY A 593 33.57 18.89 -8.49
N TYR A 594 34.38 19.87 -8.07
CA TYR A 594 34.25 21.28 -8.44
C TYR A 594 35.20 21.65 -9.59
N GLU A 595 34.93 22.76 -10.28
CA GLU A 595 35.73 23.24 -11.42
C GLU A 595 37.22 23.49 -11.08
N ASP A 596 37.51 23.80 -9.81
CA ASP A 596 38.87 24.01 -9.30
C ASP A 596 39.63 22.69 -9.02
N GLY A 597 39.04 21.54 -9.33
CA GLY A 597 39.61 20.21 -9.07
C GLY A 597 39.51 19.74 -7.62
N SER A 598 38.77 20.44 -6.77
CA SER A 598 38.51 20.05 -5.38
C SER A 598 37.26 19.18 -5.23
N PHE A 599 37.21 18.41 -4.13
CA PHE A 599 36.02 17.70 -3.68
C PHE A 599 35.29 18.43 -2.54
N ARG A 600 36.02 19.17 -1.71
CA ARG A 600 35.57 19.88 -0.50
C ARG A 600 34.93 18.95 0.53
N PRO A 601 35.68 17.98 1.09
CA PRO A 601 35.10 16.90 1.89
C PRO A 601 34.40 17.34 3.17
N GLN A 602 34.89 18.41 3.81
CA GLN A 602 34.31 18.97 5.04
C GLN A 602 33.22 20.02 4.75
N GLY A 603 32.96 20.32 3.48
CA GLY A 603 31.91 21.26 3.10
C GLY A 603 30.53 20.68 3.37
N GLU A 604 29.60 21.52 3.84
CA GLU A 604 28.20 21.16 3.97
C GLU A 604 27.55 20.96 2.60
N VAL A 605 26.59 20.06 2.53
CA VAL A 605 25.87 19.74 1.28
C VAL A 605 24.57 20.53 1.22
N THR A 606 24.34 21.24 0.11
CA THR A 606 23.06 21.88 -0.13
C THR A 606 22.02 20.88 -0.64
N ARG A 607 20.73 21.20 -0.48
CA ARG A 607 19.64 20.37 -1.01
C ARG A 607 19.73 20.17 -2.52
N ALA A 608 20.15 21.18 -3.28
CA ALA A 608 20.39 21.05 -4.72
C ALA A 608 21.54 20.08 -5.04
N GLN A 609 22.61 20.08 -4.24
CA GLN A 609 23.73 19.14 -4.43
C GLN A 609 23.33 17.70 -4.07
N LEU A 610 22.56 17.51 -2.99
CA LEU A 610 21.99 16.20 -2.65
C LEU A 610 21.15 15.67 -3.82
N ALA A 611 20.25 16.49 -4.36
CA ALA A 611 19.41 16.12 -5.48
C ALA A 611 20.22 15.65 -6.70
N VAL A 612 21.27 16.38 -7.07
CA VAL A 612 22.12 15.96 -8.20
C VAL A 612 22.83 14.64 -7.94
N MET A 613 23.32 14.39 -6.72
CA MET A 613 23.96 13.11 -6.39
C MET A 613 22.97 11.95 -6.46
N LEU A 614 21.78 12.11 -5.86
CA LEU A 614 20.76 11.06 -5.84
C LEU A 614 20.22 10.78 -7.25
N ALA A 615 19.97 11.81 -8.06
CA ALA A 615 19.50 11.63 -9.43
C ALA A 615 20.52 10.88 -10.29
N ARG A 616 21.82 11.19 -10.14
CA ARG A 616 22.90 10.46 -10.83
C ARG A 616 23.02 9.01 -10.34
N ALA A 617 22.94 8.80 -9.02
CA ALA A 617 22.94 7.46 -8.43
C ALA A 617 21.83 6.58 -8.99
N LEU A 618 20.62 7.14 -9.11
CA LEU A 618 19.45 6.48 -9.65
C LEU A 618 19.40 6.46 -11.18
N LYS A 619 20.39 7.07 -11.85
CA LYS A 619 20.45 7.26 -13.31
C LYS A 619 19.14 7.84 -13.85
N LEU A 620 18.53 8.78 -13.12
CA LEU A 620 17.33 9.47 -13.58
C LEU A 620 17.69 10.42 -14.71
N SER A 621 16.99 10.30 -15.83
CA SER A 621 17.02 11.28 -16.91
C SER A 621 16.12 12.46 -16.56
N ALA A 622 16.45 13.64 -17.07
CA ALA A 622 15.50 14.75 -17.09
C ALA A 622 14.23 14.31 -17.84
N GLY A 623 13.10 14.24 -17.15
CA GLY A 623 11.79 14.07 -17.79
C GLY A 623 11.40 15.31 -18.59
N ALA A 624 10.24 15.29 -19.25
CA ALA A 624 9.68 16.50 -19.83
C ALA A 624 9.60 17.59 -18.74
N ALA A 625 10.10 18.80 -19.05
CA ALA A 625 10.02 19.91 -18.11
C ALA A 625 8.53 20.17 -17.78
N PRO A 626 8.14 20.23 -16.50
CA PRO A 626 6.76 20.49 -16.13
C PRO A 626 6.31 21.83 -16.69
N SER A 627 5.05 21.90 -17.11
CA SER A 627 4.42 23.10 -17.69
C SER A 627 4.28 24.24 -16.69
N ALA A 628 4.44 23.95 -15.38
CA ALA A 628 4.41 24.90 -14.28
C ALA A 628 5.56 24.66 -13.28
N PRO A 629 5.97 25.70 -12.51
CA PRO A 629 6.87 25.54 -11.37
C PRO A 629 6.32 24.54 -10.33
N LEU A 630 7.16 23.63 -9.84
CA LEU A 630 6.81 22.66 -8.80
C LEU A 630 6.87 23.30 -7.39
N PHE A 631 7.80 24.22 -7.17
CA PHE A 631 7.99 24.87 -5.88
C PHE A 631 7.83 26.39 -5.95
N ALA A 632 7.34 26.98 -4.86
CA ALA A 632 7.13 28.42 -4.71
C ALA A 632 8.44 29.24 -4.90
N ASP A 633 9.59 28.62 -4.64
CA ASP A 633 10.92 29.21 -4.78
C ASP A 633 11.72 28.68 -5.99
N ASP A 634 11.06 28.09 -7.00
CA ASP A 634 11.71 27.55 -8.21
C ASP A 634 12.59 28.58 -8.95
N LYS A 635 12.26 29.86 -8.85
CA LYS A 635 13.10 30.95 -9.38
C LYS A 635 14.51 30.99 -8.77
N THR A 636 14.69 30.39 -7.60
CA THR A 636 15.98 30.27 -6.90
C THR A 636 16.71 28.97 -7.21
N LEU A 637 16.06 28.02 -7.91
CA LEU A 637 16.61 26.72 -8.26
C LEU A 637 17.63 26.85 -9.41
N PRO A 638 18.91 26.52 -9.17
CA PRO A 638 19.93 26.63 -10.21
C PRO A 638 19.63 25.71 -11.40
N ALA A 639 19.91 26.17 -12.61
CA ALA A 639 19.67 25.41 -13.84
C ALA A 639 20.34 24.02 -13.81
N TRP A 640 21.52 23.90 -13.23
CA TRP A 640 22.27 22.64 -13.13
C TRP A 640 21.63 21.61 -12.18
N ALA A 641 20.74 22.03 -11.28
CA ALA A 641 20.08 21.16 -10.31
C ALA A 641 18.62 20.87 -10.67
N ARG A 642 18.02 21.71 -11.52
CA ARG A 642 16.58 21.74 -11.77
C ARG A 642 16.04 20.37 -12.18
N ASP A 643 16.64 19.76 -13.19
CA ASP A 643 16.18 18.49 -13.74
C ASP A 643 16.28 17.37 -12.69
N SER A 644 17.35 17.35 -11.90
CA SER A 644 17.52 16.38 -10.81
C SER A 644 16.49 16.56 -9.71
N VAL A 645 16.19 17.81 -9.34
CA VAL A 645 15.17 18.11 -8.31
C VAL A 645 13.79 17.69 -8.78
N TYR A 646 13.43 17.99 -10.02
CA TYR A 646 12.13 17.63 -10.57
C TYR A 646 11.97 16.12 -10.71
N ALA A 647 12.98 15.44 -11.26
CA ALA A 647 12.97 13.99 -11.37
C ALA A 647 12.83 13.31 -10.00
N LEU A 648 13.56 13.76 -8.99
CA LEU A 648 13.45 13.18 -7.64
C LEU A 648 12.13 13.53 -6.94
N ASN A 649 11.52 14.66 -7.26
CA ASN A 649 10.22 15.01 -6.71
C ASN A 649 9.09 14.16 -7.30
N GLN A 650 9.10 13.94 -8.61
CA GLN A 650 8.16 13.04 -9.30
C GLN A 650 8.22 11.60 -8.75
N GLN A 651 9.41 11.17 -8.33
CA GLN A 651 9.62 9.83 -7.77
C GLN A 651 9.44 9.78 -6.24
N GLY A 652 8.94 10.85 -5.60
CA GLY A 652 8.72 10.91 -4.16
C GLY A 652 9.98 10.92 -3.28
N VAL A 653 11.18 10.87 -3.87
CA VAL A 653 12.47 10.80 -3.14
C VAL A 653 12.77 12.11 -2.41
N LEU A 654 12.56 13.26 -3.08
CA LEU A 654 12.73 14.58 -2.47
C LEU A 654 11.43 15.38 -2.51
N LYS A 655 10.99 15.83 -1.33
CA LYS A 655 9.81 16.69 -1.17
C LYS A 655 10.22 18.12 -0.79
N GLY A 656 9.31 19.07 -1.04
CA GLY A 656 9.43 20.45 -0.57
C GLY A 656 9.37 20.55 0.96
N ARG A 657 9.83 21.67 1.51
CA ARG A 657 9.64 22.07 2.91
C ARG A 657 8.37 22.94 3.02
N GLY A 658 7.99 23.30 4.24
CA GLY A 658 6.81 24.13 4.51
C GLY A 658 6.73 25.39 3.65
N GLY A 659 5.51 25.75 3.23
CA GLY A 659 5.27 26.84 2.27
C GLY A 659 5.46 26.45 0.79
N ASN A 660 5.56 25.15 0.49
CA ASN A 660 5.87 24.62 -0.84
C ASN A 660 7.23 25.10 -1.39
N GLU A 661 8.25 25.23 -0.54
CA GLU A 661 9.59 25.70 -0.93
C GLU A 661 10.59 24.54 -1.00
N PHE A 662 11.40 24.44 -2.06
CA PHE A 662 12.48 23.47 -2.15
C PHE A 662 13.72 23.88 -1.35
N LYS A 663 14.01 25.17 -1.21
CA LYS A 663 15.22 25.74 -0.59
C LYS A 663 16.52 25.20 -1.19
N PRO A 664 16.84 25.48 -2.47
CA PRO A 664 17.99 24.90 -3.17
C PRO A 664 19.35 25.12 -2.50
N ALA A 665 19.54 26.30 -1.89
CA ALA A 665 20.75 26.68 -1.16
C ALA A 665 20.70 26.29 0.33
N GLY A 666 19.58 25.75 0.80
CA GLY A 666 19.43 25.28 2.18
C GLY A 666 20.36 24.10 2.44
N THR A 667 20.92 24.06 3.63
CA THR A 667 21.76 22.95 4.11
C THR A 667 20.91 21.70 4.33
N THR A 668 21.49 20.55 3.99
CA THR A 668 20.92 19.23 4.21
C THR A 668 21.41 18.68 5.54
N THR A 669 20.49 18.32 6.42
CA THR A 669 20.82 17.66 7.70
C THR A 669 21.13 16.18 7.51
N PHE A 670 21.82 15.56 8.48
CA PHE A 670 22.08 14.12 8.47
C PHE A 670 20.79 13.28 8.31
N ALA A 671 19.74 13.61 9.05
CA ALA A 671 18.45 12.94 8.95
C ALA A 671 17.82 13.10 7.55
N GLU A 672 17.78 14.31 7.00
CA GLU A 672 17.22 14.53 5.66
C GLU A 672 17.99 13.77 4.58
N ALA A 673 19.32 13.73 4.67
CA ALA A 673 20.16 12.99 3.74
C ALA A 673 19.84 11.49 3.77
N LEU A 674 19.76 10.92 4.98
CA LEU A 674 19.58 9.48 5.17
C LEU A 674 18.17 9.02 4.81
N VAL A 675 17.14 9.82 5.13
CA VAL A 675 15.75 9.58 4.69
C VAL A 675 15.66 9.62 3.16
N ALA A 676 16.27 10.62 2.51
CA ALA A 676 16.29 10.72 1.06
C ALA A 676 17.06 9.56 0.40
N LEU A 677 18.16 9.10 1.03
CA LEU A 677 18.92 7.94 0.59
C LEU A 677 18.10 6.64 0.69
N LEU A 678 17.38 6.42 1.79
CA LEU A 678 16.52 5.25 1.93
C LEU A 678 15.41 5.22 0.87
N ARG A 679 14.74 6.35 0.64
CA ARG A 679 13.74 6.47 -0.44
C ARG A 679 14.34 6.18 -1.82
N ALA A 680 15.57 6.64 -2.06
CA ALA A 680 16.29 6.32 -3.29
C ALA A 680 16.60 4.82 -3.41
N VAL A 681 17.00 4.17 -2.30
CA VAL A 681 17.24 2.72 -2.27
C VAL A 681 15.95 1.96 -2.58
N ASP A 682 14.83 2.33 -1.95
CA ASP A 682 13.52 1.71 -2.15
C ASP A 682 13.11 1.78 -3.63
N LEU A 683 13.19 2.97 -4.22
CA LEU A 683 12.93 3.18 -5.64
C LEU A 683 13.86 2.35 -6.55
N SER A 684 15.13 2.16 -6.14
CA SER A 684 16.09 1.38 -6.93
C SER A 684 15.80 -0.13 -6.91
N ILE A 685 15.10 -0.61 -5.88
CA ILE A 685 14.65 -2.00 -5.75
C ILE A 685 13.40 -2.21 -6.60
N GLU A 686 12.44 -1.27 -6.57
CA GLU A 686 11.22 -1.31 -7.39
C GLU A 686 11.48 -1.26 -8.89
N ARG A 687 12.60 -0.65 -9.31
CA ARG A 687 13.00 -0.54 -10.73
C ARG A 687 13.78 -1.75 -11.27
N LYS A 688 14.09 -2.75 -10.43
CA LYS A 688 14.77 -3.98 -10.83
C LYS A 688 13.77 -5.13 -10.94
#